data_AF-A0A9E5G9R8-F1
#
_entry.id   AF-A0A9E5G9R8-F1
#
_cell.length_a   1.000
_cell.length_b   1.000
_cell.length_c   1.000
_cell.angle_alpha   90.00
_cell.angle_beta   90.00
_cell.angle_gamma   90.00
#
_symmetry.space_group_name_H-M   'P 1'
#
loop_
_entity.id
_entity.type
_entity.pdbx_description
1 polymer ?
#
loop_
_entity_poly.entity_id
_entity_poly.type
_entity_poly.pdbx_seq_one_letter_code
_entity_poly.pdbx_strand_id
1 'polypeptide(L)'
;MDKFVDKRLDGRYLIKSLIGNGGMANVYKAIDLKENRIVAVKILKEECMGNEDLVRRFKNESKVIAVLNHPNIVKVFDVSVSAKLQFIVMEYIDGITLKDYMEYRKEPLTYKETIHFISQVLLALQHAHQKGIVHRDIKPQNIMLLSDGNIKVMDFGIARFSRSENHTITDKAIGSVHYISPEQAKGDVTDSKADIYSVGVMMYEMLCGKLPFESDSPVSVAIKQISDTAVPLRKINASVPEGLEAITEKAMAKDPHERYQSAADMLADLEAFKRNPSIKFEYKYLTDNSPTRYINKVVGRQQQKPAAKKPQTMFGQQSAARTNAAETPTTRLEAGMKGGAQVRTQQKRSRNTASKPHKKIALPVLAGITAAVLIGAVITVLLIFKMAPNSIFSKNIDVDLPNLVNRNISEVKADSTIMGSFTLNIVEEYNSDYESGIIFSQTPKAPKTVKEHSTITVKVSLGVEVVTVPNVIGWAEADAIASLKEVGLSPLVKPAAETDEANIGKVESISDMNGNAIAGSQISSGTTVYVYVVKAEKDVTTMVPDCAGMTLEDAKKVLVAKNLSLGTATEVDNEAAAGTIIETTPVAGKEVPKGTSVDVKVSLGHTHNFVESDVITQATCITPGKRWYRCTAGDASEEREYLDPNNHEGQRDIDPATGYFIWRCCGVSGIDPSLIQAPPAQ
;
A
#
# COMPACT_ATOMS: atom_id res chain seq x y z
N MET A 1 -31.69 14.92 26.15
CA MET A 1 -30.68 13.98 26.69
C MET A 1 -30.62 12.77 25.77
N ASP A 2 -29.43 12.26 25.49
CA ASP A 2 -29.27 11.04 24.71
C ASP A 2 -29.93 9.84 25.43
N LYS A 3 -30.58 8.95 24.68
CA LYS A 3 -31.41 7.86 25.20
C LYS A 3 -30.62 6.83 26.01
N PHE A 4 -29.33 6.67 25.75
CA PHE A 4 -28.50 5.59 26.29
C PHE A 4 -27.54 6.05 27.39
N VAL A 5 -27.22 7.35 27.47
CA VAL A 5 -26.33 7.88 28.51
C VAL A 5 -26.87 7.55 29.91
N ASP A 6 -25.96 7.13 30.79
CA ASP A 6 -26.20 6.63 32.16
C ASP A 6 -27.02 5.34 32.26
N LYS A 7 -27.34 4.69 31.14
CA LYS A 7 -27.96 3.36 31.13
C LYS A 7 -26.92 2.24 31.06
N ARG A 8 -27.34 1.06 31.54
CA ARG A 8 -26.56 -0.18 31.45
C ARG A 8 -27.09 -1.04 30.33
N LEU A 9 -26.22 -1.46 29.41
CA LEU A 9 -26.52 -2.45 28.39
C LEU A 9 -26.14 -3.84 28.89
N ASP A 10 -27.07 -4.79 28.76
CA ASP A 10 -26.95 -6.19 29.22
C ASP A 10 -26.47 -6.31 30.68
N GLY A 11 -26.80 -5.32 31.52
CA GLY A 11 -26.36 -5.22 32.91
C GLY A 11 -24.85 -4.98 33.10
N ARG A 12 -24.05 -4.91 32.03
CA ARG A 12 -22.58 -4.91 32.06
C ARG A 12 -21.95 -3.59 31.60
N TYR A 13 -22.45 -2.99 30.52
CA TYR A 13 -21.79 -1.84 29.91
C TYR A 13 -22.52 -0.55 30.31
N LEU A 14 -21.90 0.25 31.18
CA LEU A 14 -22.45 1.54 31.62
C LEU A 14 -22.06 2.64 30.64
N ILE A 15 -23.03 3.14 29.87
CA ILE A 15 -22.82 4.20 28.88
C ILE A 15 -22.57 5.54 29.57
N LYS A 16 -21.53 6.26 29.14
CA LYS A 16 -21.10 7.53 29.73
C LYS A 16 -21.36 8.72 28.83
N SER A 17 -20.97 8.64 27.56
CA SER A 17 -21.12 9.76 26.63
C SER A 17 -21.18 9.27 25.19
N LEU A 18 -21.85 10.04 24.32
CA LEU A 18 -21.77 9.86 22.88
C LEU A 18 -20.43 10.42 22.38
N ILE A 19 -19.67 9.63 21.64
CA ILE A 19 -18.34 10.01 21.10
C ILE A 19 -18.29 10.01 19.57
N GLY A 20 -19.29 9.43 18.88
CA GLY A 20 -19.38 9.47 17.43
C GLY A 20 -20.80 9.27 16.92
N ASN A 21 -21.17 9.99 15.85
CA ASN A 21 -22.47 9.85 15.18
C ASN A 21 -22.25 9.39 13.72
N GLY A 22 -22.67 8.17 13.42
CA GLY A 22 -22.60 7.56 12.10
C GLY A 22 -23.94 7.57 11.38
N GLY A 23 -23.96 7.25 10.09
CA GLY A 23 -25.22 7.09 9.34
C GLY A 23 -26.05 5.91 9.85
N MET A 24 -25.39 4.78 10.14
CA MET A 24 -26.04 3.52 10.55
C MET A 24 -26.03 3.29 12.07
N ALA A 25 -25.04 3.84 12.78
CA ALA A 25 -24.81 3.57 14.20
C ALA A 25 -24.26 4.80 14.93
N ASN A 26 -24.49 4.86 16.24
CA ASN A 26 -23.86 5.80 17.15
C ASN A 26 -22.78 5.08 17.95
N VAL A 27 -21.68 5.78 18.26
CA VAL A 27 -20.57 5.24 19.07
C VAL A 27 -20.55 5.97 20.40
N TYR A 28 -20.55 5.20 21.48
CA TYR A 28 -20.57 5.69 22.85
C TYR A 28 -19.31 5.26 23.62
N LYS A 29 -18.83 6.12 24.51
CA LYS A 29 -17.88 5.73 25.56
C LYS A 29 -18.65 5.05 26.68
N ALA A 30 -18.16 3.91 27.15
CA ALA A 30 -18.77 3.15 28.23
C ALA A 30 -17.72 2.56 29.17
N ILE A 31 -18.16 2.10 30.33
CA ILE A 31 -17.36 1.31 31.28
C ILE A 31 -17.90 -0.13 31.26
N ASP A 32 -17.03 -1.08 30.96
CA ASP A 32 -17.28 -2.50 31.18
C ASP A 32 -17.17 -2.78 32.68
N LEU A 33 -18.31 -2.96 33.35
CA LEU A 33 -18.37 -3.16 34.80
C LEU A 33 -17.82 -4.52 35.25
N LYS A 34 -17.68 -5.48 34.33
CA LYS A 34 -17.15 -6.81 34.65
C LYS A 34 -15.62 -6.80 34.69
N GLU A 35 -15.01 -6.23 33.65
CA GLU A 35 -13.54 -6.18 33.49
C GLU A 35 -12.94 -4.86 34.01
N ASN A 36 -13.77 -3.95 34.52
CA ASN A 36 -13.41 -2.62 35.02
C ASN A 36 -12.52 -1.80 34.07
N ARG A 37 -12.94 -1.70 32.80
CA ARG A 37 -12.19 -0.97 31.76
C ARG A 37 -13.09 -0.08 30.92
N ILE A 38 -12.50 0.96 30.33
CA ILE A 38 -13.18 1.83 29.37
C ILE A 38 -13.26 1.12 28.02
N VAL A 39 -14.43 1.17 27.39
CA VAL A 39 -14.71 0.57 26.08
C VAL A 39 -15.50 1.54 25.20
N ALA A 40 -15.43 1.34 23.89
CA ALA A 40 -16.32 1.99 22.93
C ALA A 40 -17.46 1.03 22.57
N VAL A 41 -18.70 1.54 22.49
CA VAL A 41 -19.89 0.76 22.18
C VAL A 41 -20.57 1.36 20.96
N LYS A 42 -20.52 0.65 19.83
CA LYS A 42 -21.19 1.01 18.58
C LYS A 42 -22.61 0.43 18.62
N ILE A 43 -23.64 1.27 18.67
CA ILE A 43 -25.05 0.89 18.77
C ILE A 43 -25.76 1.22 17.45
N LEU A 44 -26.43 0.23 16.86
CA LEU A 44 -27.23 0.42 15.65
C LEU A 44 -28.40 1.38 15.91
N LYS A 45 -28.63 2.35 15.03
CA LYS A 45 -29.75 3.30 15.19
C LYS A 45 -31.10 2.61 14.98
N GLU A 46 -32.13 3.07 15.70
CA GLU A 46 -33.46 2.45 15.63
C GLU A 46 -34.07 2.51 14.22
N GLU A 47 -33.84 3.60 13.50
CA GLU A 47 -34.25 3.80 12.10
C GLU A 47 -33.65 2.76 11.14
N CYS A 48 -32.49 2.18 11.50
CA CYS A 48 -31.85 1.13 10.71
C CYS A 48 -32.34 -0.28 11.07
N MET A 49 -33.03 -0.47 12.21
CA MET A 49 -33.45 -1.80 12.66
C MET A 49 -34.54 -2.43 11.79
N GLY A 50 -35.39 -1.61 11.15
CA GLY A 50 -36.42 -2.09 10.22
C GLY A 50 -35.87 -2.55 8.87
N ASN A 51 -34.59 -2.29 8.58
CA ASN A 51 -33.94 -2.70 7.35
C ASN A 51 -33.08 -3.94 7.59
N GLU A 52 -33.59 -5.10 7.15
CA GLU A 52 -32.90 -6.38 7.33
C GLU A 52 -31.50 -6.41 6.71
N ASP A 53 -31.25 -5.69 5.62
CA ASP A 53 -29.92 -5.61 5.01
C ASP A 53 -28.94 -4.83 5.89
N LEU A 54 -29.35 -3.70 6.47
CA LEU A 54 -28.51 -2.92 7.39
C LEU A 54 -28.19 -3.72 8.65
N VAL A 55 -29.19 -4.40 9.20
CA VAL A 55 -29.04 -5.30 10.34
C VAL A 55 -28.10 -6.47 10.03
N ARG A 56 -28.28 -7.13 8.88
CA ARG A 56 -27.41 -8.24 8.45
C ARG A 56 -25.97 -7.78 8.24
N ARG A 57 -25.77 -6.59 7.66
CA ARG A 57 -24.44 -5.99 7.47
C ARG A 57 -23.75 -5.71 8.80
N PHE A 58 -24.45 -5.08 9.74
CA PHE A 58 -23.93 -4.81 11.08
C PHE A 58 -23.50 -6.10 11.80
N LYS A 59 -24.30 -7.17 11.70
CA LYS A 59 -23.94 -8.49 12.24
C LYS A 59 -22.72 -9.09 11.56
N ASN A 60 -22.63 -9.02 10.23
CA ASN A 60 -21.50 -9.59 9.51
C ASN A 60 -20.19 -8.84 9.83
N GLU A 61 -20.23 -7.51 9.91
CA GLU A 61 -19.09 -6.66 10.27
C GLU A 61 -18.51 -7.07 11.64
N SER A 62 -19.40 -7.28 12.61
CA SER A 62 -19.01 -7.68 13.95
C SER A 62 -18.33 -9.06 14.02
N LYS A 63 -18.78 -10.03 13.22
CA LYS A 63 -18.21 -11.39 13.21
C LYS A 63 -16.82 -11.43 12.59
N VAL A 64 -16.61 -10.62 11.56
CA VAL A 64 -15.35 -10.55 10.81
C VAL A 64 -14.26 -9.88 11.63
N ILE A 65 -14.57 -8.81 12.37
CA ILE A 65 -13.57 -8.11 13.18
C ILE A 65 -13.22 -8.91 14.45
N ALA A 66 -14.17 -9.68 15.00
CA ALA A 66 -13.93 -10.46 16.21
C ALA A 66 -12.83 -11.54 16.06
N VAL A 67 -12.53 -11.98 14.83
CA VAL A 67 -11.44 -12.94 14.56
C VAL A 67 -10.08 -12.28 14.28
N LEU A 68 -10.04 -10.95 14.20
CA LEU A 68 -8.81 -10.19 13.98
C LEU A 68 -8.16 -9.83 15.31
N ASN A 69 -6.85 -10.11 15.42
CA ASN A 69 -6.06 -9.74 16.58
C ASN A 69 -4.70 -9.24 16.10
N HIS A 70 -4.55 -7.92 16.06
CA HIS A 70 -3.36 -7.25 15.53
C HIS A 70 -3.19 -5.90 16.23
N PRO A 71 -1.97 -5.47 16.57
CA PRO A 71 -1.74 -4.19 17.28
C PRO A 71 -2.36 -2.98 16.55
N ASN A 72 -2.28 -2.97 15.22
CA ASN A 72 -2.81 -1.91 14.36
C ASN A 72 -4.27 -2.11 13.91
N ILE A 73 -5.03 -3.02 14.52
CA ILE A 73 -6.48 -3.19 14.28
C ILE A 73 -7.21 -2.97 15.60
N VAL A 74 -8.33 -2.24 15.56
CA VAL A 74 -9.19 -2.06 16.74
C VAL A 74 -9.75 -3.41 17.18
N LYS A 75 -9.53 -3.76 18.45
CA LYS A 75 -10.00 -5.04 18.99
C LYS A 75 -11.49 -4.98 19.31
N VAL A 76 -12.24 -5.98 18.86
CA VAL A 76 -13.63 -6.21 19.28
C VAL A 76 -13.65 -7.16 20.46
N PHE A 77 -14.35 -6.76 21.52
CA PHE A 77 -14.46 -7.54 22.76
C PHE A 77 -15.74 -8.36 22.84
N ASP A 78 -16.84 -7.81 22.36
CA ASP A 78 -18.15 -8.44 22.50
C ASP A 78 -19.11 -7.95 21.40
N VAL A 79 -20.11 -8.77 21.09
CA VAL A 79 -21.15 -8.48 20.12
C VAL A 79 -22.48 -8.96 20.68
N SER A 80 -23.41 -8.03 20.89
CA SER A 80 -24.77 -8.35 21.34
C SER A 80 -25.76 -8.10 20.21
N VAL A 81 -26.51 -9.15 19.88
CA VAL A 81 -27.48 -9.16 18.77
C VAL A 81 -28.84 -9.56 19.32
N SER A 82 -29.48 -8.67 20.07
CA SER A 82 -30.84 -8.88 20.54
C SER A 82 -31.87 -8.30 19.57
N ALA A 83 -33.12 -8.76 19.66
CA ALA A 83 -34.23 -8.24 18.82
C ALA A 83 -34.55 -6.76 19.09
N LYS A 84 -34.20 -6.24 20.27
CA LYS A 84 -34.51 -4.86 20.68
C LYS A 84 -33.34 -3.90 20.55
N LEU A 85 -32.10 -4.41 20.61
CA LEU A 85 -30.88 -3.62 20.60
C LEU A 85 -29.72 -4.44 20.05
N GLN A 86 -28.98 -3.85 19.12
CA GLN A 86 -27.79 -4.44 18.54
C GLN A 86 -26.59 -3.52 18.79
N PHE A 87 -25.54 -4.06 19.41
CA PHE A 87 -24.34 -3.29 19.70
C PHE A 87 -23.06 -4.13 19.63
N ILE A 88 -21.96 -3.45 19.33
CA ILE A 88 -20.61 -4.01 19.27
C ILE A 88 -19.78 -3.28 20.30
N VAL A 89 -19.09 -4.04 21.16
CA VAL A 89 -18.16 -3.51 22.16
C VAL A 89 -16.75 -3.69 21.65
N MET A 90 -16.01 -2.59 21.61
CA MET A 90 -14.66 -2.54 21.07
C MET A 90 -13.72 -1.75 21.97
N GLU A 91 -12.43 -1.88 21.70
CA GLU A 91 -11.36 -1.10 22.31
C GLU A 91 -11.69 0.40 22.20
N TYR A 92 -11.64 1.11 23.32
CA TYR A 92 -11.71 2.56 23.29
C TYR A 92 -10.33 3.10 22.93
N ILE A 93 -10.23 3.83 21.82
CA ILE A 93 -8.99 4.47 21.40
C ILE A 93 -9.00 5.92 21.86
N ASP A 94 -8.04 6.28 22.69
CA ASP A 94 -7.81 7.67 23.10
C ASP A 94 -6.87 8.34 22.07
N GLY A 95 -7.47 8.89 21.02
CA GLY A 95 -6.74 9.44 19.87
C GLY A 95 -7.64 10.24 18.95
N ILE A 96 -7.07 10.74 17.85
CA ILE A 96 -7.79 11.48 16.80
C ILE A 96 -7.78 10.67 15.50
N THR A 97 -8.68 10.97 14.56
CA THR A 97 -8.58 10.31 13.25
C THR A 97 -7.40 10.86 12.46
N LEU A 98 -6.86 10.07 11.53
CA LEU A 98 -5.81 10.54 10.62
C LEU A 98 -6.30 11.73 9.78
N LYS A 99 -7.61 11.78 9.47
CA LYS A 99 -8.20 12.95 8.79
C LYS A 99 -8.08 14.21 9.65
N ASP A 100 -8.47 14.13 10.92
CA ASP A 100 -8.38 15.26 11.84
C ASP A 100 -6.92 15.70 12.04
N TYR A 101 -5.98 14.75 12.09
CA TYR A 101 -4.55 15.05 12.15
C TYR A 101 -4.06 15.82 10.92
N MET A 102 -4.44 15.37 9.72
CA MET A 102 -4.11 16.04 8.45
C MET A 102 -4.69 17.46 8.39
N GLU A 103 -5.94 17.64 8.81
CA GLU A 103 -6.61 18.95 8.83
C GLU A 103 -6.01 19.90 9.86
N TYR A 104 -5.68 19.39 11.05
CA TYR A 104 -5.03 20.16 12.11
C TYR A 104 -3.66 20.68 11.68
N ARG A 105 -2.88 19.83 10.99
CA ARG A 105 -1.54 20.19 10.53
C ARG A 105 -1.53 21.31 9.48
N LYS A 106 -2.55 21.39 8.63
CA LYS A 106 -2.69 22.36 7.51
C LYS A 106 -1.61 22.30 6.43
N GLU A 107 -0.61 21.44 6.57
CA GLU A 107 0.44 21.18 5.60
C GLU A 107 0.46 19.70 5.22
N PRO A 108 0.95 19.35 4.01
CA PRO A 108 1.20 17.96 3.65
C PRO A 108 2.11 17.26 4.66
N LEU A 109 1.91 15.95 4.82
CA LEU A 109 2.74 15.14 5.69
C LEU A 109 4.13 14.98 5.09
N THR A 110 5.15 14.88 5.95
CA THR A 110 6.47 14.50 5.44
C THR A 110 6.43 13.08 4.89
N TYR A 111 7.35 12.77 3.98
CA TYR A 111 7.46 11.42 3.47
C TYR A 111 7.77 10.39 4.58
N LYS A 112 8.48 10.80 5.64
CA LYS A 112 8.81 9.92 6.77
C LYS A 112 7.56 9.55 7.58
N GLU A 113 6.74 10.54 7.90
CA GLU A 113 5.45 10.31 8.58
C GLU A 113 4.51 9.48 7.71
N THR A 114 4.48 9.77 6.40
CA THR A 114 3.67 9.00 5.46
C THR A 114 4.08 7.53 5.46
N ILE A 115 5.37 7.22 5.34
CA ILE A 115 5.87 5.84 5.42
C ILE A 115 5.51 5.21 6.77
N HIS A 116 5.70 5.93 7.88
CA HIS A 116 5.42 5.43 9.22
C HIS A 116 3.95 5.02 9.39
N PHE A 117 3.01 5.85 8.95
CA PHE A 117 1.58 5.54 9.05
C PHE A 117 1.14 4.49 8.04
N ILE A 118 1.54 4.61 6.77
CA ILE A 118 1.16 3.67 5.72
C ILE A 118 1.70 2.26 6.00
N SER A 119 2.92 2.12 6.53
CA SER A 119 3.49 0.81 6.88
C SER A 119 2.65 0.08 7.92
N GLN A 120 2.17 0.79 8.94
CA GLN A 120 1.29 0.22 9.96
C GLN A 120 -0.09 -0.15 9.40
N VAL A 121 -0.63 0.65 8.48
CA VAL A 121 -1.89 0.32 7.77
C VAL A 121 -1.71 -0.94 6.92
N LEU A 122 -0.61 -1.07 6.19
CA LEU A 122 -0.32 -2.23 5.37
C LEU A 122 -0.12 -3.50 6.20
N LEU A 123 0.53 -3.41 7.37
CA LEU A 123 0.64 -4.53 8.32
C LEU A 123 -0.74 -5.00 8.80
N ALA A 124 -1.63 -4.06 9.15
CA ALA A 124 -3.01 -4.37 9.52
C ALA A 124 -3.78 -5.05 8.37
N LEU A 125 -3.68 -4.50 7.16
CA LEU A 125 -4.34 -5.04 5.98
C LEU A 125 -3.81 -6.43 5.61
N GLN A 126 -2.50 -6.64 5.66
CA GLN A 126 -1.88 -7.94 5.42
C GLN A 126 -2.45 -9.01 6.36
N HIS A 127 -2.56 -8.70 7.66
CA HIS A 127 -3.13 -9.62 8.65
C HIS A 127 -4.59 -9.97 8.34
N ALA A 128 -5.39 -8.98 7.91
CA ALA A 128 -6.78 -9.21 7.53
C ALA A 128 -6.90 -10.01 6.22
N HIS A 129 -6.13 -9.65 5.20
CA HIS A 129 -6.13 -10.30 3.89
C HIS A 129 -5.73 -11.78 3.98
N GLN A 130 -4.77 -12.13 4.84
CA GLN A 130 -4.39 -13.54 5.11
C GLN A 130 -5.53 -14.39 5.68
N LYS A 131 -6.53 -13.75 6.30
CA LYS A 131 -7.74 -14.40 6.82
C LYS A 131 -8.92 -14.30 5.84
N GLY A 132 -8.68 -13.86 4.61
CA GLY A 132 -9.70 -13.68 3.57
C GLY A 132 -10.63 -12.48 3.82
N ILE A 133 -10.21 -11.54 4.67
CA ILE A 133 -11.01 -10.38 5.07
C ILE A 133 -10.52 -9.15 4.32
N VAL A 134 -11.38 -8.55 3.50
CA VAL A 134 -11.11 -7.30 2.77
C VAL A 134 -11.82 -6.15 3.49
N HIS A 135 -11.15 -5.01 3.66
CA HIS A 135 -11.69 -3.87 4.41
C HIS A 135 -12.72 -3.06 3.59
N ARG A 136 -12.46 -2.81 2.30
CA ARG A 136 -13.34 -2.13 1.32
C ARG A 136 -13.71 -0.66 1.62
N ASP A 137 -13.18 -0.07 2.67
CA ASP A 137 -13.49 1.31 3.08
C ASP A 137 -12.29 1.96 3.77
N ILE A 138 -11.09 1.74 3.21
CA ILE A 138 -9.87 2.36 3.72
C ILE A 138 -9.88 3.85 3.37
N LYS A 139 -9.76 4.68 4.40
CA LYS A 139 -9.72 6.15 4.32
C LYS A 139 -9.22 6.75 5.63
N PRO A 140 -8.68 7.98 5.65
CA PRO A 140 -8.14 8.62 6.85
C PRO A 140 -9.12 8.71 8.04
N GLN A 141 -10.43 8.73 7.79
CA GLN A 141 -11.45 8.77 8.84
C GLN A 141 -11.58 7.44 9.60
N ASN A 142 -11.17 6.33 8.98
CA ASN A 142 -11.20 4.98 9.55
C ASN A 142 -9.84 4.56 10.14
N ILE A 143 -8.90 5.50 10.25
CA ILE A 143 -7.58 5.29 10.85
C ILE A 143 -7.48 6.19 12.08
N MET A 144 -7.32 5.59 13.26
CA MET A 144 -7.09 6.32 14.51
C MET A 144 -5.59 6.48 14.75
N LEU A 145 -5.14 7.68 15.08
CA LEU A 145 -3.79 8.02 15.51
C LEU A 145 -3.75 8.19 17.03
N LEU A 146 -2.91 7.41 17.69
CA LEU A 146 -2.69 7.45 19.12
C LEU A 146 -1.59 8.46 19.48
N SER A 147 -1.55 8.87 20.74
CA SER A 147 -0.57 9.84 21.26
C SER A 147 0.89 9.37 21.18
N ASP A 148 1.11 8.06 21.13
CA ASP A 148 2.43 7.43 20.96
C ASP A 148 2.88 7.36 19.49
N GLY A 149 2.05 7.84 18.55
CA GLY A 149 2.33 7.81 17.12
C GLY A 149 1.99 6.48 16.42
N ASN A 150 1.40 5.51 17.13
CA ASN A 150 0.85 4.30 16.52
C ASN A 150 -0.53 4.57 15.90
N ILE A 151 -0.89 3.76 14.90
CA ILE A 151 -2.22 3.81 14.30
C ILE A 151 -3.03 2.55 14.59
N LYS A 152 -4.35 2.68 14.55
CA LYS A 152 -5.28 1.55 14.52
C LYS A 152 -6.32 1.73 13.44
N VAL A 153 -6.48 0.71 12.61
CA VAL A 153 -7.52 0.59 11.60
C VAL A 153 -8.83 0.17 12.27
N MET A 154 -9.92 0.86 11.94
CA MET A 154 -11.28 0.58 12.43
C MET A 154 -12.28 0.48 11.29
N ASP A 155 -13.50 0.01 11.60
CA ASP A 155 -14.64 -0.01 10.68
C ASP A 155 -14.38 -0.78 9.36
N PHE A 156 -14.07 -2.08 9.46
CA PHE A 156 -13.98 -2.97 8.29
C PHE A 156 -15.31 -2.98 7.52
N GLY A 157 -15.32 -2.27 6.40
CA GLY A 157 -16.49 -2.01 5.57
C GLY A 157 -17.01 -3.26 4.86
N ILE A 158 -17.90 -4.02 5.50
CA ILE A 158 -18.69 -5.05 4.80
C ILE A 158 -19.83 -4.41 3.98
N ALA A 159 -20.05 -3.11 4.13
CA ALA A 159 -21.18 -2.37 3.57
C ALA A 159 -20.79 -1.42 2.43
N ARG A 160 -20.60 -1.94 1.21
CA ARG A 160 -20.88 -1.26 -0.09
C ARG A 160 -20.61 -2.26 -1.24
N PHE A 161 -21.41 -2.40 -2.30
CA PHE A 161 -22.70 -1.85 -2.70
C PHE A 161 -23.69 -3.01 -2.91
N SER A 162 -24.90 -2.91 -2.37
CA SER A 162 -26.05 -3.66 -2.89
C SER A 162 -26.78 -2.71 -3.82
N ARG A 163 -27.13 -3.17 -5.03
CA ARG A 163 -28.17 -2.56 -5.86
C ARG A 163 -29.41 -2.32 -4.99
N SER A 164 -29.59 -1.10 -4.51
CA SER A 164 -30.89 -0.64 -4.04
C SER A 164 -31.21 0.60 -4.84
N GLU A 165 -32.09 0.39 -5.82
CA GLU A 165 -32.77 1.44 -6.56
C GLU A 165 -33.30 2.49 -5.55
N ASN A 166 -33.08 3.76 -5.87
CA ASN A 166 -33.83 4.90 -5.34
C ASN A 166 -33.72 5.22 -3.84
N HIS A 167 -32.51 5.27 -3.27
CA HIS A 167 -32.29 6.10 -2.07
C HIS A 167 -31.17 7.11 -2.26
N THR A 168 -31.54 8.37 -2.07
CA THR A 168 -30.73 9.58 -2.10
C THR A 168 -29.41 9.34 -1.36
N ILE A 169 -28.32 9.41 -2.10
CA ILE A 169 -26.95 9.42 -1.59
C ILE A 169 -26.85 10.62 -0.64
N THR A 170 -27.00 10.39 0.66
CA THR A 170 -26.94 11.46 1.68
C THR A 170 -25.54 12.04 1.77
N ASP A 171 -25.42 13.26 2.29
CA ASP A 171 -24.19 14.09 2.32
C ASP A 171 -22.93 13.40 2.89
N LYS A 172 -23.07 12.27 3.61
CA LYS A 172 -21.93 11.51 4.14
C LYS A 172 -21.35 10.50 3.15
N ALA A 173 -22.12 10.09 2.14
CA ALA A 173 -21.61 9.26 1.07
C ALA A 173 -20.64 10.04 0.16
N ILE A 174 -20.66 11.38 0.22
CA ILE A 174 -19.73 12.30 -0.47
C ILE A 174 -18.27 11.99 -0.09
N GLY A 175 -17.96 11.80 1.21
CA GLY A 175 -16.58 11.61 1.67
C GLY A 175 -15.95 10.26 1.32
N SER A 176 -16.75 9.20 1.12
CA SER A 176 -16.22 7.85 0.87
C SER A 176 -15.91 7.60 -0.61
N VAL A 177 -16.48 8.39 -1.53
CA VAL A 177 -16.24 8.18 -2.97
C VAL A 177 -14.85 8.66 -3.39
N HIS A 178 -14.18 9.45 -2.56
CA HIS A 178 -12.84 9.92 -2.86
C HIS A 178 -11.77 8.84 -2.76
N TYR A 179 -11.99 7.77 -1.98
CA TYR A 179 -11.00 6.68 -1.78
C TYR A 179 -11.43 5.36 -2.42
N ILE A 180 -12.55 5.36 -3.14
CA ILE A 180 -13.09 4.14 -3.76
C ILE A 180 -12.21 3.67 -4.92
N SER A 181 -12.00 2.35 -5.00
CA SER A 181 -11.30 1.74 -6.12
C SER A 181 -12.13 1.75 -7.42
N PRO A 182 -11.50 1.71 -8.60
CA PRO A 182 -12.18 1.65 -9.89
C PRO A 182 -13.22 0.52 -10.00
N GLU A 183 -12.86 -0.68 -9.53
CA GLU A 183 -13.72 -1.87 -9.51
C GLU A 183 -14.92 -1.70 -8.56
N GLN A 184 -14.72 -1.09 -7.38
CA GLN A 184 -15.82 -0.76 -6.47
C GLN A 184 -16.76 0.28 -7.07
N ALA A 185 -16.23 1.26 -7.82
CA ALA A 185 -17.03 2.29 -8.48
C ALA A 185 -17.83 1.74 -9.66
N LYS A 186 -17.29 0.74 -10.38
CA LYS A 186 -18.00 -0.01 -11.44
C LYS A 186 -19.02 -1.00 -10.88
N GLY A 187 -18.85 -1.43 -9.63
CA GLY A 187 -19.63 -2.50 -9.01
C GLY A 187 -19.16 -3.90 -9.41
N ASP A 188 -17.91 -4.03 -9.83
CA ASP A 188 -17.27 -5.31 -10.15
C ASP A 188 -16.94 -6.09 -8.86
N VAL A 189 -16.45 -7.33 -9.00
CA VAL A 189 -15.97 -8.13 -7.86
C VAL A 189 -14.75 -7.44 -7.24
N THR A 190 -14.73 -7.38 -5.90
CA THR A 190 -13.70 -6.65 -5.14
C THR A 190 -12.91 -7.60 -4.26
N ASP A 191 -11.59 -7.58 -4.43
CA ASP A 191 -10.63 -8.36 -3.67
C ASP A 191 -9.74 -7.42 -2.80
N SER A 192 -8.68 -7.98 -2.20
CA SER A 192 -7.72 -7.25 -1.38
C SER A 192 -7.02 -6.07 -2.08
N LYS A 193 -6.96 -6.07 -3.42
CA LYS A 193 -6.29 -5.02 -4.21
C LYS A 193 -7.10 -3.72 -4.26
N ALA A 194 -8.39 -3.79 -3.95
CA ALA A 194 -9.21 -2.61 -3.73
C ALA A 194 -8.72 -1.79 -2.53
N ASP A 195 -8.33 -2.46 -1.43
CA ASP A 195 -7.77 -1.78 -0.25
C ASP A 195 -6.42 -1.12 -0.57
N ILE A 196 -5.59 -1.79 -1.37
CA ILE A 196 -4.29 -1.26 -1.82
C ILE A 196 -4.47 0.02 -2.63
N TYR A 197 -5.49 0.07 -3.50
CA TYR A 197 -5.84 1.28 -4.24
C TYR A 197 -6.19 2.44 -3.30
N SER A 198 -7.07 2.18 -2.34
CA SER A 198 -7.48 3.17 -1.33
C SER A 198 -6.30 3.65 -0.48
N VAL A 199 -5.35 2.77 -0.14
CA VAL A 199 -4.08 3.15 0.50
C VAL A 199 -3.26 4.07 -0.40
N GLY A 200 -3.18 3.79 -1.71
CA GLY A 200 -2.53 4.67 -2.69
C GLY A 200 -3.15 6.06 -2.72
N VAL A 201 -4.48 6.16 -2.76
CA VAL A 201 -5.20 7.45 -2.69
C VAL A 201 -4.91 8.20 -1.39
N MET A 202 -4.91 7.50 -0.25
CA MET A 202 -4.58 8.08 1.05
C MET A 202 -3.12 8.58 1.09
N MET A 203 -2.18 7.80 0.57
CA MET A 203 -0.77 8.17 0.46
C MET A 203 -0.58 9.41 -0.42
N TYR A 204 -1.31 9.50 -1.54
CA TYR A 204 -1.31 10.67 -2.41
C TYR A 204 -1.76 11.93 -1.65
N GLU A 205 -2.87 11.85 -0.92
CA GLU A 205 -3.41 12.97 -0.13
C GLU A 205 -2.44 13.38 0.98
N MET A 206 -1.82 12.42 1.67
CA MET A 206 -0.83 12.70 2.72
C MET A 206 0.39 13.44 2.16
N LEU A 207 0.90 13.03 1.00
CA LEU A 207 2.14 13.57 0.42
C LEU A 207 1.98 14.95 -0.21
N CYS A 208 0.78 15.31 -0.70
CA CYS A 208 0.56 16.60 -1.38
C CYS A 208 -0.53 17.48 -0.78
N GLY A 209 -1.27 16.98 0.22
CA GLY A 209 -2.37 17.70 0.87
C GLY A 209 -3.64 17.82 0.02
N LYS A 210 -3.71 17.14 -1.14
CA LYS A 210 -4.84 17.20 -2.07
C LYS A 210 -5.25 15.80 -2.49
N LEU A 211 -6.54 15.59 -2.72
CA LEU A 211 -7.03 14.34 -3.29
C LEU A 211 -6.63 14.23 -4.77
N PRO A 212 -6.44 13.01 -5.31
CA PRO A 212 -6.08 12.83 -6.72
C PRO A 212 -7.22 13.18 -7.66
N PHE A 213 -8.47 13.01 -7.22
CA PHE A 213 -9.67 13.28 -8.01
C PHE A 213 -10.72 14.01 -7.17
N GLU A 214 -11.08 15.21 -7.61
CA GLU A 214 -12.10 16.06 -6.98
C GLU A 214 -13.13 16.55 -8.01
N SER A 215 -14.38 16.67 -7.60
CA SER A 215 -15.49 17.22 -8.38
C SER A 215 -16.66 17.55 -7.46
N ASP A 216 -17.55 18.44 -7.91
CA ASP A 216 -18.74 18.86 -7.14
C ASP A 216 -19.78 17.73 -6.96
N SER A 217 -19.71 16.68 -7.78
CA SER A 217 -20.63 15.53 -7.70
C SER A 217 -19.88 14.25 -7.30
N PRO A 218 -20.37 13.50 -6.29
CA PRO A 218 -19.79 12.22 -5.89
C PRO A 218 -19.74 11.20 -7.04
N VAL A 219 -20.74 11.22 -7.92
CA VAL A 219 -20.77 10.36 -9.12
C VAL A 219 -19.64 10.73 -10.07
N SER A 220 -19.39 12.03 -10.26
CA SER A 220 -18.27 12.49 -11.08
C SER A 220 -16.93 12.09 -10.50
N VAL A 221 -16.76 12.15 -9.17
CA VAL A 221 -15.55 11.64 -8.50
C VAL A 221 -15.37 10.15 -8.78
N ALA A 222 -16.43 9.34 -8.66
CA ALA A 222 -16.37 7.91 -8.99
C ALA A 222 -15.98 7.65 -10.46
N ILE A 223 -16.50 8.44 -11.40
CA ILE A 223 -16.13 8.33 -12.81
C ILE A 223 -14.64 8.66 -13.02
N LYS A 224 -14.14 9.72 -12.37
CA LYS A 224 -12.70 10.06 -12.42
C LYS A 224 -11.84 8.95 -11.81
N GLN A 225 -12.30 8.32 -10.73
CA GLN A 225 -11.63 7.13 -10.17
C GLN A 225 -11.56 5.99 -11.18
N ILE A 226 -12.55 5.83 -12.07
CA ILE A 226 -12.55 4.78 -13.10
C ILE A 226 -11.61 5.08 -14.27
N SER A 227 -11.61 6.31 -14.79
CA SER A 227 -10.97 6.62 -16.09
C SER A 227 -9.79 7.58 -16.03
N ASP A 228 -9.77 8.51 -15.08
CA ASP A 228 -8.84 9.64 -15.11
C ASP A 228 -7.50 9.25 -14.49
N THR A 229 -6.42 9.83 -15.01
CA THR A 229 -5.08 9.70 -14.44
C THR A 229 -4.83 10.84 -13.45
N ALA A 230 -4.30 10.52 -12.27
CA ALA A 230 -3.96 11.52 -11.26
C ALA A 230 -2.82 12.42 -11.75
N VAL A 231 -2.76 13.64 -11.25
CA VAL A 231 -1.63 14.53 -11.51
C VAL A 231 -0.39 13.96 -10.80
N PRO A 232 0.77 13.80 -11.46
CA PRO A 232 1.97 13.27 -10.80
C PRO A 232 2.35 14.08 -9.55
N LEU A 233 2.66 13.38 -8.45
CA LEU A 233 2.87 14.00 -7.14
C LEU A 233 3.94 15.09 -7.15
N ARG A 234 5.05 14.87 -7.86
CA ARG A 234 6.16 15.82 -7.95
C ARG A 234 5.85 17.07 -8.76
N LYS A 235 4.76 17.08 -9.55
CA LYS A 235 4.24 18.31 -10.17
C LYS A 235 3.51 19.20 -9.15
N ILE A 236 2.96 18.63 -8.09
CA ILE A 236 2.23 19.35 -7.04
C ILE A 236 3.16 19.68 -5.87
N ASN A 237 3.93 18.69 -5.41
CA ASN A 237 4.89 18.81 -4.32
C ASN A 237 6.24 18.24 -4.76
N ALA A 238 7.14 19.12 -5.22
CA ALA A 238 8.47 18.75 -5.70
C ALA A 238 9.38 18.12 -4.63
N SER A 239 9.03 18.24 -3.33
CA SER A 239 9.78 17.61 -2.24
C SER A 239 9.52 16.10 -2.11
N VAL A 240 8.51 15.57 -2.80
CA VAL A 240 8.18 14.14 -2.80
C VAL A 240 9.31 13.36 -3.50
N PRO A 241 9.92 12.35 -2.85
CA PRO A 241 10.92 11.49 -3.46
C PRO A 241 10.36 10.69 -4.65
N GLU A 242 11.19 10.48 -5.67
CA GLU A 242 10.81 9.76 -6.89
C GLU A 242 10.31 8.33 -6.61
N GLY A 243 10.94 7.61 -5.69
CA GLY A 243 10.52 6.26 -5.32
C GLY A 243 9.12 6.20 -4.69
N LEU A 244 8.74 7.20 -3.89
CA LEU A 244 7.40 7.23 -3.28
C LEU A 244 6.32 7.66 -4.26
N GLU A 245 6.64 8.55 -5.20
CA GLU A 245 5.75 8.84 -6.32
C GLU A 245 5.44 7.55 -7.10
N ALA A 246 6.48 6.77 -7.44
CA ALA A 246 6.33 5.50 -8.14
C ALA A 246 5.49 4.48 -7.35
N ILE A 247 5.74 4.32 -6.04
CA ILE A 247 4.95 3.42 -5.20
C ILE A 247 3.48 3.83 -5.16
N THR A 248 3.22 5.14 -5.02
CA THR A 248 1.85 5.67 -4.97
C THR A 248 1.12 5.46 -6.30
N GLU A 249 1.79 5.74 -7.42
CA GLU A 249 1.23 5.55 -8.77
C GLU A 249 0.91 4.08 -9.05
N LYS A 250 1.80 3.15 -8.69
CA LYS A 250 1.57 1.71 -8.82
C LYS A 250 0.40 1.22 -7.96
N ALA A 251 0.28 1.69 -6.72
CA ALA A 251 -0.87 1.38 -5.88
C ALA A 251 -2.19 1.89 -6.48
N MET A 252 -2.15 3.03 -7.16
CA MET A 252 -3.30 3.66 -7.82
C MET A 252 -3.49 3.25 -9.30
N ALA A 253 -2.82 2.20 -9.79
CA ALA A 253 -3.05 1.71 -11.16
C ALA A 253 -4.54 1.35 -11.34
N LYS A 254 -5.11 1.58 -12.53
CA LYS A 254 -6.56 1.39 -12.72
C LYS A 254 -6.92 -0.09 -12.82
N ASP A 255 -6.06 -0.87 -13.49
CA ASP A 255 -6.16 -2.33 -13.52
C ASP A 255 -5.62 -2.92 -12.21
N PRO A 256 -6.40 -3.72 -11.46
CA PRO A 256 -5.90 -4.45 -10.29
C PRO A 256 -4.68 -5.34 -10.57
N HIS A 257 -4.51 -5.87 -11.79
CA HIS A 257 -3.36 -6.71 -12.15
C HIS A 257 -2.05 -5.92 -12.27
N GLU A 258 -2.12 -4.62 -12.55
CA GLU A 258 -0.96 -3.73 -12.60
C GLU A 258 -0.57 -3.17 -11.22
N ARG A 259 -1.41 -3.38 -10.20
CA ARG A 259 -1.14 -2.96 -8.81
C ARG A 259 -0.25 -3.97 -8.08
N TYR A 260 0.09 -3.64 -6.85
CA TYR A 260 0.59 -4.64 -5.90
C TYR A 260 -0.44 -5.75 -5.71
N GLN A 261 0.01 -7.00 -5.75
CA GLN A 261 -0.86 -8.16 -5.63
C GLN A 261 -1.21 -8.44 -4.16
N SER A 262 -0.37 -7.99 -3.22
CA SER A 262 -0.60 -8.05 -1.79
C SER A 262 -0.14 -6.80 -1.05
N ALA A 263 -0.67 -6.57 0.15
CA ALA A 263 -0.19 -5.52 1.06
C ALA A 263 1.29 -5.74 1.45
N ALA A 264 1.75 -7.00 1.45
CA ALA A 264 3.15 -7.36 1.71
C ALA A 264 4.09 -6.84 0.62
N ASP A 265 3.69 -6.95 -0.66
CA ASP A 265 4.49 -6.47 -1.80
C ASP A 265 4.67 -4.96 -1.74
N MET A 266 3.58 -4.23 -1.42
CA MET A 266 3.65 -2.77 -1.27
C MET A 266 4.51 -2.37 -0.07
N LEU A 267 4.42 -3.11 1.04
CA LEU A 267 5.24 -2.88 2.22
C LEU A 267 6.73 -3.14 1.94
N ALA A 268 7.06 -4.16 1.15
CA ALA A 268 8.43 -4.47 0.76
C ALA A 268 9.07 -3.32 -0.05
N ASP A 269 8.33 -2.71 -0.98
CA ASP A 269 8.80 -1.55 -1.74
C ASP A 269 8.96 -0.32 -0.83
N LEU A 270 8.06 -0.09 0.13
CA LEU A 270 8.22 0.99 1.12
C LEU A 270 9.45 0.80 2.00
N GLU A 271 9.73 -0.43 2.46
CA GLU A 271 10.92 -0.75 3.24
C GLU A 271 12.20 -0.66 2.40
N ALA A 272 12.16 -1.05 1.12
CA ALA A 272 13.26 -0.83 0.19
C ALA A 272 13.56 0.66 0.00
N PHE A 273 12.51 1.48 -0.16
CA PHE A 273 12.64 2.94 -0.22
C PHE A 273 13.19 3.53 1.10
N LYS A 274 12.73 3.03 2.25
CA LYS A 274 13.23 3.49 3.56
C LYS A 274 14.72 3.21 3.75
N ARG A 275 15.20 2.06 3.26
CA ARG A 275 16.64 1.71 3.24
C ARG A 275 17.43 2.55 2.24
N ASN A 276 16.84 2.84 1.07
CA ASN A 276 17.46 3.64 0.03
C ASN A 276 16.47 4.68 -0.54
N PRO A 277 16.41 5.91 0.03
CA PRO A 277 15.50 6.96 -0.44
C PRO A 277 15.76 7.45 -1.88
N SER A 278 16.88 7.05 -2.48
CA SER A 278 17.24 7.36 -3.87
C SER A 278 16.89 6.22 -4.85
N ILE A 279 16.26 5.14 -4.36
CA ILE A 279 15.85 4.00 -5.19
C ILE A 279 14.93 4.45 -6.32
N LYS A 280 15.14 3.84 -7.50
CA LYS A 280 14.26 3.98 -8.65
C LYS A 280 13.70 2.62 -8.98
N PHE A 281 12.37 2.50 -8.96
CA PHE A 281 11.71 1.24 -9.22
C PHE A 281 11.60 0.95 -10.72
N GLU A 282 11.87 -0.29 -11.11
CA GLU A 282 11.95 -0.72 -12.51
C GLU A 282 10.63 -0.59 -13.27
N TYR A 283 9.48 -0.66 -12.59
CA TYR A 283 8.16 -0.52 -13.22
C TYR A 283 7.91 0.87 -13.83
N LYS A 284 8.75 1.87 -13.54
CA LYS A 284 8.72 3.18 -14.22
C LYS A 284 9.36 3.14 -15.63
N TYR A 285 10.17 2.13 -15.91
CA TYR A 285 10.95 1.99 -17.15
C TYR A 285 10.35 0.98 -18.12
N LEU A 286 9.31 0.24 -17.71
CA LEU A 286 8.53 -0.66 -18.57
C LEU A 286 7.35 0.06 -19.24
N THR A 287 6.95 1.23 -18.73
CA THR A 287 5.85 2.07 -19.26
C THR A 287 6.37 3.18 -20.17
N ASP A 288 7.43 2.95 -20.95
CA ASP A 288 7.75 3.88 -22.03
C ASP A 288 6.75 3.64 -23.16
N ASN A 289 5.85 4.61 -23.37
CA ASN A 289 4.97 4.72 -24.53
C ASN A 289 5.80 4.98 -25.80
N SER A 290 6.68 4.04 -26.14
CA SER A 290 7.35 3.98 -27.43
C SER A 290 6.32 3.55 -28.47
N PRO A 291 6.01 4.37 -29.50
CA PRO A 291 5.23 3.88 -30.63
C PRO A 291 5.97 2.68 -31.21
N THR A 292 5.24 1.58 -31.41
CA THR A 292 5.68 0.32 -32.00
C THR A 292 6.71 0.57 -33.09
N ARG A 293 8.00 0.42 -32.76
CA ARG A 293 9.05 0.51 -33.76
C ARG A 293 9.08 -0.85 -34.45
N TYR A 294 8.35 -0.93 -35.56
CA TYR A 294 8.42 -2.06 -36.48
C TYR A 294 9.89 -2.40 -36.74
N ILE A 295 10.35 -3.54 -36.22
CA ILE A 295 11.60 -4.14 -36.67
C ILE A 295 11.25 -4.81 -38.00
N ASN A 296 11.58 -4.13 -39.10
CA ASN A 296 11.65 -4.79 -40.40
C ASN A 296 12.67 -5.92 -40.31
N LYS A 297 12.17 -7.15 -40.34
CA LYS A 297 12.95 -8.38 -40.46
C LYS A 297 13.74 -8.32 -41.77
N VAL A 298 15.04 -8.05 -41.70
CA VAL A 298 15.96 -8.22 -42.82
C VAL A 298 16.94 -9.33 -42.47
N VAL A 299 16.67 -10.55 -42.93
CA VAL A 299 17.73 -11.48 -43.37
C VAL A 299 17.22 -12.31 -44.54
N GLY A 300 17.82 -12.09 -45.70
CA GLY A 300 17.76 -12.93 -46.89
C GLY A 300 18.88 -12.51 -47.83
N ARG A 301 20.07 -13.08 -47.64
CA ARG A 301 21.28 -12.86 -48.46
C ARG A 301 21.09 -13.38 -49.89
N GLN A 302 21.93 -12.84 -50.78
CA GLN A 302 22.37 -13.27 -52.13
C GLN A 302 21.80 -12.35 -53.25
N GLN A 303 22.55 -11.76 -54.18
CA GLN A 303 23.90 -12.01 -54.72
C GLN A 303 24.34 -10.77 -55.57
N GLN A 304 25.66 -10.56 -55.64
CA GLN A 304 26.45 -9.94 -56.75
C GLN A 304 26.50 -8.41 -56.99
N LYS A 305 27.76 -7.96 -57.19
CA LYS A 305 28.36 -6.64 -57.56
C LYS A 305 28.22 -6.35 -59.08
N PRO A 306 28.72 -5.22 -59.68
CA PRO A 306 29.29 -3.96 -59.15
C PRO A 306 28.93 -2.64 -59.90
N ALA A 307 29.50 -1.52 -59.41
CA ALA A 307 29.88 -0.26 -60.11
C ALA A 307 28.78 0.81 -60.30
N ALA A 308 28.99 2.13 -60.22
CA ALA A 308 30.18 2.97 -60.23
C ALA A 308 29.86 4.42 -59.72
N LYS A 309 30.93 5.14 -59.32
CA LYS A 309 31.18 6.61 -59.41
C LYS A 309 30.48 7.61 -58.45
N LYS A 310 31.32 8.17 -57.56
CA LYS A 310 31.35 9.58 -57.04
C LYS A 310 31.57 10.59 -58.19
N PRO A 311 31.25 11.91 -58.08
CA PRO A 311 31.90 12.93 -57.18
C PRO A 311 30.91 13.99 -56.58
N GLN A 312 31.17 14.70 -55.46
CA GLN A 312 32.06 15.89 -55.24
C GLN A 312 31.82 16.98 -56.33
N THR A 313 31.68 18.31 -56.13
CA THR A 313 32.15 19.27 -55.10
C THR A 313 31.71 20.71 -55.51
N MET A 314 31.60 21.62 -54.53
CA MET A 314 32.11 23.03 -54.48
C MET A 314 31.54 24.19 -55.35
N PHE A 315 31.14 25.24 -54.61
CA PHE A 315 31.37 26.71 -54.79
C PHE A 315 30.71 27.53 -55.93
N GLY A 316 29.94 28.55 -55.51
CA GLY A 316 30.36 29.95 -55.67
C GLY A 316 29.60 30.86 -56.66
N GLN A 317 28.92 31.89 -56.10
CA GLN A 317 28.64 33.25 -56.66
C GLN A 317 27.72 33.33 -57.92
N GLN A 318 26.82 34.31 -58.15
CA GLN A 318 26.55 35.66 -57.63
C GLN A 318 25.14 36.12 -58.09
N SER A 319 24.46 36.92 -57.26
CA SER A 319 23.56 38.07 -57.53
C SER A 319 22.42 38.03 -58.58
N ALA A 320 21.17 38.32 -58.14
CA ALA A 320 20.54 39.65 -58.29
C ALA A 320 19.04 39.67 -57.86
N ALA A 321 18.68 40.70 -57.07
CA ALA A 321 17.38 41.41 -56.98
C ALA A 321 16.10 40.62 -56.61
N ARG A 322 15.19 41.02 -55.70
CA ARG A 322 14.91 42.29 -54.99
C ARG A 322 13.94 41.98 -53.81
N THR A 323 14.27 42.52 -52.63
CA THR A 323 13.43 43.14 -51.55
C THR A 323 12.27 42.33 -50.90
N ASN A 324 12.44 41.78 -49.67
CA ASN A 324 12.38 42.37 -48.29
C ASN A 324 10.93 42.63 -47.81
N ALA A 325 10.33 41.90 -46.83
CA ALA A 325 10.68 41.63 -45.42
C ALA A 325 10.83 42.93 -44.61
N ALA A 326 9.87 43.31 -43.74
CA ALA A 326 9.49 42.76 -42.43
C ALA A 326 10.02 43.67 -41.30
N GLU A 327 9.32 43.59 -40.16
CA GLU A 327 9.71 44.00 -38.80
C GLU A 327 9.26 45.37 -38.25
N THR A 328 8.60 45.26 -37.09
CA THR A 328 8.46 46.22 -35.97
C THR A 328 9.85 46.48 -35.35
N PRO A 329 10.05 47.22 -34.22
CA PRO A 329 9.19 48.08 -33.42
C PRO A 329 9.83 49.47 -33.12
N THR A 330 9.15 50.36 -32.37
CA THR A 330 9.73 51.13 -31.23
C THR A 330 8.80 52.23 -30.74
N THR A 331 8.93 52.49 -29.45
CA THR A 331 8.25 53.46 -28.59
C THR A 331 8.87 54.87 -28.62
N ARG A 332 7.99 55.87 -28.36
CA ARG A 332 8.19 57.10 -27.53
C ARG A 332 8.73 58.38 -28.20
N LEU A 333 7.92 59.45 -28.12
CA LEU A 333 8.19 60.85 -27.68
C LEU A 333 6.89 61.67 -27.92
N GLU A 334 6.16 62.08 -26.87
CA GLU A 334 6.20 63.39 -26.19
C GLU A 334 5.66 64.60 -26.97
N ALA A 335 4.50 65.11 -26.50
CA ALA A 335 4.05 66.52 -26.37
C ALA A 335 2.58 66.45 -25.88
N GLY A 336 2.05 67.16 -24.88
CA GLY A 336 2.44 68.37 -24.17
C GLY A 336 1.22 69.30 -24.11
N MET A 337 0.70 69.57 -22.90
CA MET A 337 -0.27 70.64 -22.51
C MET A 337 -1.75 70.48 -22.98
N LYS A 338 -2.82 70.76 -22.22
CA LYS A 338 -3.06 71.48 -20.94
C LYS A 338 -4.46 71.09 -20.39
N GLY A 339 -4.62 71.17 -19.07
CA GLY A 339 -5.76 71.90 -18.48
C GLY A 339 -6.89 71.12 -17.78
N GLY A 340 -6.89 71.17 -16.44
CA GLY A 340 -8.03 71.73 -15.70
C GLY A 340 -9.06 70.79 -15.05
N ALA A 341 -8.95 70.66 -13.72
CA ALA A 341 -10.02 70.69 -12.69
C ALA A 341 -11.18 69.66 -12.77
N GLN A 342 -11.26 68.71 -11.82
CA GLN A 342 -12.11 68.74 -10.59
C GLN A 342 -13.63 68.70 -10.88
N VAL A 343 -14.54 68.01 -10.18
CA VAL A 343 -14.56 67.16 -8.98
C VAL A 343 -16.00 66.62 -8.90
N ARG A 344 -16.14 65.33 -8.53
CA ARG A 344 -17.21 64.73 -7.70
C ARG A 344 -18.71 64.72 -8.11
N THR A 345 -19.19 63.48 -8.06
CA THR A 345 -20.38 62.95 -7.34
C THR A 345 -21.79 63.02 -7.92
N GLN A 346 -22.42 61.84 -7.75
CA GLN A 346 -23.79 61.60 -7.31
C GLN A 346 -24.90 61.90 -8.31
N GLN A 347 -26.04 61.22 -8.32
CA GLN A 347 -26.51 59.94 -7.80
C GLN A 347 -27.96 59.86 -8.33
N LYS A 348 -28.47 58.64 -8.45
CA LYS A 348 -29.86 58.28 -8.12
C LYS A 348 -31.02 58.72 -9.03
N ARG A 349 -31.88 57.70 -9.18
CA ARG A 349 -33.35 57.72 -9.11
C ARG A 349 -34.05 58.26 -10.36
N SER A 350 -35.21 57.77 -10.74
CA SER A 350 -36.06 56.61 -10.38
C SER A 350 -37.35 56.78 -11.16
N ARG A 351 -38.13 55.69 -11.25
CA ARG A 351 -39.61 55.66 -11.37
C ARG A 351 -40.13 56.00 -12.76
N ASN A 352 -40.72 54.99 -13.42
CA ASN A 352 -42.16 54.68 -13.38
C ASN A 352 -42.98 55.82 -13.97
N THR A 353 -43.74 55.55 -15.02
CA THR A 353 -45.14 55.14 -14.89
C THR A 353 -45.74 54.86 -16.26
N ALA A 354 -46.55 53.80 -16.29
CA ALA A 354 -47.43 53.44 -17.38
C ALA A 354 -48.59 54.43 -17.54
N SER A 355 -49.07 54.60 -18.77
CA SER A 355 -50.52 54.59 -19.06
C SER A 355 -50.78 54.69 -20.57
N LYS A 356 -51.64 53.78 -21.06
CA LYS A 356 -52.28 53.68 -22.39
C LYS A 356 -53.23 54.89 -22.64
N PRO A 357 -54.18 54.93 -23.63
CA PRO A 357 -54.47 54.06 -24.80
C PRO A 357 -54.93 54.83 -26.10
N HIS A 358 -55.34 54.03 -27.12
CA HIS A 358 -56.31 54.28 -28.22
C HIS A 358 -55.80 54.92 -29.54
N LYS A 359 -55.74 54.12 -30.64
CA LYS A 359 -56.74 53.88 -31.73
C LYS A 359 -56.94 55.12 -32.62
N LYS A 360 -56.94 55.12 -33.97
CA LYS A 360 -57.04 54.12 -35.07
C LYS A 360 -56.74 54.85 -36.40
N ILE A 361 -56.78 54.10 -37.52
CA ILE A 361 -56.91 54.47 -38.96
C ILE A 361 -55.59 54.26 -39.71
N ALA A 362 -55.30 53.06 -40.24
CA ALA A 362 -55.83 52.34 -41.40
C ALA A 362 -55.07 52.65 -42.72
N LEU A 363 -54.37 51.65 -43.26
CA LEU A 363 -54.10 51.57 -44.70
C LEU A 363 -53.87 50.11 -45.17
N PRO A 364 -54.51 49.66 -46.27
CA PRO A 364 -54.66 48.25 -46.67
C PRO A 364 -53.54 47.76 -47.59
N VAL A 365 -52.30 47.68 -47.08
CA VAL A 365 -51.14 47.14 -47.83
C VAL A 365 -50.57 45.86 -47.19
N LEU A 366 -50.84 45.62 -45.89
CA LEU A 366 -50.27 44.49 -45.15
C LEU A 366 -50.99 43.15 -45.41
N ALA A 367 -52.27 43.16 -45.81
CA ALA A 367 -53.05 41.93 -46.01
C ALA A 367 -52.60 41.13 -47.26
N GLY A 368 -52.18 41.80 -48.33
CA GLY A 368 -51.69 41.14 -49.54
C GLY A 368 -50.35 40.43 -49.33
N ILE A 369 -49.43 41.06 -48.57
CA ILE A 369 -48.11 40.49 -48.25
C ILE A 369 -48.25 39.29 -47.30
N THR A 370 -49.18 39.36 -46.35
CA THR A 370 -49.40 38.27 -45.38
C THR A 370 -50.03 37.03 -46.05
N ALA A 371 -50.94 37.22 -47.01
CA ALA A 371 -51.53 36.12 -47.78
C ALA A 371 -50.50 35.45 -48.73
N ALA A 372 -49.64 36.24 -49.39
CA ALA A 372 -48.59 35.71 -50.26
C ALA A 372 -47.51 34.91 -49.49
N VAL A 373 -47.14 35.36 -48.28
CA VAL A 373 -46.18 34.63 -47.42
C VAL A 373 -46.79 33.35 -46.86
N LEU A 374 -48.08 33.34 -46.51
CA LEU A 374 -48.75 32.12 -46.04
C LEU A 374 -48.93 31.09 -47.16
N ILE A 375 -49.29 31.53 -48.36
CA ILE A 375 -49.40 30.63 -49.52
C ILE A 375 -48.01 30.12 -49.94
N GLY A 376 -46.99 30.98 -49.92
CA GLY A 376 -45.60 30.57 -50.14
C GLY A 376 -45.12 29.56 -49.09
N ALA A 377 -45.43 29.75 -47.81
CA ALA A 377 -45.07 28.82 -46.74
C ALA A 377 -45.77 27.47 -46.89
N VAL A 378 -47.06 27.46 -47.25
CA VAL A 378 -47.83 26.22 -47.48
C VAL A 378 -47.31 25.48 -48.72
N ILE A 379 -47.02 26.18 -49.81
CA ILE A 379 -46.41 25.59 -51.01
C ILE A 379 -45.00 25.06 -50.70
N THR A 380 -44.20 25.79 -49.92
CA THR A 380 -42.85 25.32 -49.50
C THR A 380 -42.95 24.07 -48.64
N VAL A 381 -43.90 23.99 -47.70
CA VAL A 381 -44.15 22.79 -46.89
C VAL A 381 -44.62 21.62 -47.76
N LEU A 382 -45.52 21.85 -48.72
CA LEU A 382 -46.01 20.81 -49.64
C LEU A 382 -44.92 20.31 -50.60
N LEU A 383 -44.00 21.19 -51.03
CA LEU A 383 -42.85 20.82 -51.86
C LEU A 383 -41.80 20.02 -51.06
N ILE A 384 -41.57 20.37 -49.79
CA ILE A 384 -40.72 19.58 -48.87
C ILE A 384 -41.30 18.18 -48.66
N PHE A 385 -42.63 18.05 -48.54
CA PHE A 385 -43.29 16.75 -48.40
C PHE A 385 -43.34 15.92 -49.69
N LYS A 386 -43.28 16.55 -50.88
CA LYS A 386 -43.30 15.83 -52.17
C LYS A 386 -41.93 15.51 -52.75
N MET A 387 -40.88 16.22 -52.34
CA MET A 387 -39.53 16.07 -52.89
C MET A 387 -38.55 15.38 -51.92
N ALA A 388 -39.00 15.04 -50.70
CA ALA A 388 -38.27 14.13 -49.83
C ALA A 388 -38.38 12.69 -50.40
N PRO A 389 -37.27 12.04 -50.80
CA PRO A 389 -37.29 10.60 -50.98
C PRO A 389 -37.72 9.94 -49.68
N ASN A 390 -38.53 8.88 -49.76
CA ASN A 390 -39.07 8.06 -48.66
C ASN A 390 -37.98 7.59 -47.68
N SER A 391 -37.49 8.50 -46.84
CA SER A 391 -36.45 8.27 -45.84
C SER A 391 -36.59 9.23 -44.64
N ILE A 392 -37.81 9.70 -44.36
CA ILE A 392 -38.13 10.54 -43.19
C ILE A 392 -39.18 9.87 -42.28
N PHE A 393 -39.64 8.67 -42.64
CA PHE A 393 -40.39 7.77 -41.76
C PHE A 393 -39.76 6.37 -41.74
N SER A 394 -38.46 6.30 -41.49
CA SER A 394 -37.94 5.11 -40.80
C SER A 394 -38.42 5.23 -39.37
N LYS A 395 -39.40 4.42 -38.99
CA LYS A 395 -39.63 4.08 -37.57
C LYS A 395 -38.24 3.69 -37.04
N ASN A 396 -37.62 4.51 -36.20
CA ASN A 396 -36.44 4.07 -35.46
C ASN A 396 -36.99 2.99 -34.52
N ILE A 397 -36.94 1.72 -34.96
CA ILE A 397 -37.22 0.60 -34.09
C ILE A 397 -35.97 0.47 -33.24
N ASP A 398 -36.04 1.09 -32.07
CA ASP A 398 -35.06 0.89 -31.02
C ASP A 398 -35.26 -0.55 -30.51
N VAL A 399 -34.25 -1.39 -30.68
CA VAL A 399 -34.23 -2.81 -30.29
C VAL A 399 -33.33 -2.96 -29.07
N ASP A 400 -33.76 -3.77 -28.11
CA ASP A 400 -32.97 -4.03 -26.91
C ASP A 400 -31.73 -4.86 -27.25
N LEU A 401 -30.56 -4.36 -26.84
CA LEU A 401 -29.28 -4.98 -27.07
C LEU A 401 -29.13 -6.21 -26.17
N PRO A 402 -29.04 -7.44 -26.73
CA PRO A 402 -28.85 -8.64 -25.94
C PRO A 402 -27.47 -8.64 -25.27
N ASN A 403 -27.38 -9.29 -24.10
CA ASN A 403 -26.10 -9.59 -23.47
C ASN A 403 -25.54 -10.90 -24.04
N LEU A 404 -24.44 -10.79 -24.77
CA LEU A 404 -23.72 -11.87 -25.43
C LEU A 404 -22.49 -12.32 -24.62
N VAL A 405 -22.10 -11.58 -23.58
CA VAL A 405 -20.99 -11.96 -22.68
C VAL A 405 -21.34 -13.26 -21.96
N ASN A 406 -20.35 -14.16 -21.81
CA ASN A 406 -20.49 -15.55 -21.35
C ASN A 406 -21.23 -16.51 -22.28
N ARG A 407 -21.61 -16.10 -23.50
CA ARG A 407 -22.18 -17.02 -24.49
C ARG A 407 -21.10 -17.55 -25.43
N ASN A 408 -21.31 -18.76 -25.94
CA ASN A 408 -20.43 -19.34 -26.95
C ASN A 408 -20.65 -18.66 -28.31
N ILE A 409 -19.57 -18.28 -29.00
CA ILE A 409 -19.65 -17.57 -30.27
C ILE A 409 -20.37 -18.38 -31.36
N SER A 410 -20.25 -19.71 -31.34
CA SER A 410 -20.90 -20.59 -32.31
C SER A 410 -22.42 -20.60 -32.13
N GLU A 411 -22.89 -20.59 -30.88
CA GLU A 411 -24.32 -20.48 -30.56
C GLU A 411 -24.89 -19.12 -30.96
N VAL A 412 -24.15 -18.05 -30.69
CA VAL A 412 -24.57 -16.68 -31.03
C VAL A 412 -24.64 -16.47 -32.55
N LYS A 413 -23.70 -17.06 -33.31
CA LYS A 413 -23.75 -17.05 -34.79
C LYS A 413 -24.91 -17.86 -35.37
N ALA A 414 -25.36 -18.90 -34.66
CA ALA A 414 -26.48 -19.74 -35.09
C ALA A 414 -27.85 -19.15 -34.72
N ASP A 415 -27.90 -18.15 -33.84
CA ASP A 415 -29.13 -17.50 -33.41
C ASP A 415 -29.64 -16.49 -34.45
N SER A 416 -30.66 -16.90 -35.20
CA SER A 416 -31.27 -16.06 -36.24
C SER A 416 -31.94 -14.79 -35.70
N THR A 417 -32.29 -14.75 -34.41
CA THR A 417 -32.88 -13.54 -33.81
C THR A 417 -31.81 -12.47 -33.58
N ILE A 418 -30.61 -12.88 -33.15
CA ILE A 418 -29.47 -11.96 -32.95
C ILE A 418 -28.89 -11.54 -34.30
N MET A 419 -28.69 -12.49 -35.21
CA MET A 419 -28.11 -12.22 -36.53
C MET A 419 -29.08 -11.49 -37.47
N GLY A 420 -30.40 -11.58 -37.23
CA GLY A 420 -31.41 -10.82 -37.96
C GLY A 420 -31.51 -9.36 -37.51
N SER A 421 -31.29 -9.08 -36.22
CA SER A 421 -31.42 -7.74 -35.65
C SER A 421 -30.10 -6.99 -35.47
N PHE A 422 -28.94 -7.65 -35.55
CA PHE A 422 -27.62 -7.04 -35.30
C PHE A 422 -26.54 -7.57 -36.26
N THR A 423 -25.50 -6.76 -36.48
CA THR A 423 -24.28 -7.20 -37.19
C THR A 423 -23.18 -7.48 -36.19
N LEU A 424 -22.51 -8.63 -36.25
CA LEU A 424 -21.40 -8.95 -35.33
C LEU A 424 -20.04 -8.63 -35.96
N ASN A 425 -19.21 -7.91 -35.20
CA ASN A 425 -17.77 -7.77 -35.46
C ASN A 425 -17.01 -8.61 -34.43
N ILE A 426 -16.23 -9.58 -34.86
CA ILE A 426 -15.62 -10.57 -33.97
C ILE A 426 -14.13 -10.30 -33.89
N VAL A 427 -13.64 -10.11 -32.67
CA VAL A 427 -12.21 -9.96 -32.37
C VAL A 427 -11.83 -11.14 -31.47
N GLU A 428 -10.80 -11.90 -31.86
CA GLU A 428 -10.34 -13.05 -31.10
C GLU A 428 -9.07 -12.67 -30.32
N GLU A 429 -9.05 -12.96 -29.02
CA GLU A 429 -7.95 -12.62 -28.09
C GLU A 429 -7.74 -13.76 -27.09
N TYR A 430 -6.50 -14.05 -26.70
CA TYR A 430 -6.24 -14.99 -25.60
C TYR A 430 -6.76 -14.43 -24.28
N ASN A 431 -7.37 -15.30 -23.48
CA ASN A 431 -7.94 -14.93 -22.19
C ASN A 431 -7.89 -16.12 -21.23
N SER A 432 -7.30 -15.93 -20.05
CA SER A 432 -7.14 -16.98 -19.04
C SER A 432 -8.41 -17.30 -18.26
N ASP A 433 -9.37 -16.38 -18.24
CA ASP A 433 -10.56 -16.47 -17.40
C ASP A 433 -11.74 -17.12 -18.12
N TYR A 434 -11.64 -17.26 -19.45
CA TYR A 434 -12.71 -17.74 -20.31
C TYR A 434 -12.21 -18.86 -21.21
N GLU A 435 -12.98 -19.94 -21.31
CA GLU A 435 -12.70 -21.03 -22.25
C GLU A 435 -12.70 -20.55 -23.70
N SER A 436 -11.97 -21.26 -24.56
CA SER A 436 -11.90 -20.96 -25.98
C SER A 436 -13.30 -20.96 -26.62
N GLY A 437 -13.61 -19.92 -27.40
CA GLY A 437 -14.91 -19.74 -28.05
C GLY A 437 -15.95 -18.99 -27.21
N ILE A 438 -15.66 -18.60 -25.97
CA ILE A 438 -16.58 -17.80 -25.15
C ILE A 438 -16.37 -16.31 -25.39
N ILE A 439 -17.47 -15.57 -25.55
CA ILE A 439 -17.45 -14.10 -25.64
C ILE A 439 -17.23 -13.52 -24.24
N PHE A 440 -16.08 -12.87 -24.02
CA PHE A 440 -15.75 -12.27 -22.71
C PHE A 440 -15.97 -10.76 -22.66
N SER A 441 -16.18 -10.12 -23.81
CA SER A 441 -16.49 -8.69 -23.87
C SER A 441 -17.39 -8.38 -25.07
N GLN A 442 -18.28 -7.40 -24.91
CA GLN A 442 -19.08 -6.85 -25.99
C GLN A 442 -19.08 -5.32 -25.97
N THR A 443 -19.22 -4.70 -27.14
CA THR A 443 -19.41 -3.26 -27.30
C THR A 443 -20.43 -3.02 -28.43
N PRO A 444 -21.53 -2.28 -28.17
CA PRO A 444 -21.90 -1.63 -26.91
C PRO A 444 -22.23 -2.62 -25.77
N LYS A 445 -22.09 -2.20 -24.50
CA LYS A 445 -22.45 -3.03 -23.33
C LYS A 445 -23.96 -3.05 -23.12
N ALA A 446 -24.52 -4.22 -22.82
CA ALA A 446 -25.92 -4.42 -22.42
C ALA A 446 -26.10 -4.23 -20.89
N PRO A 447 -27.31 -3.91 -20.38
CA PRO A 447 -28.54 -3.61 -21.11
C PRO A 447 -28.50 -2.19 -21.70
N LYS A 448 -28.87 -2.07 -22.97
CA LYS A 448 -28.93 -0.80 -23.71
C LYS A 448 -29.89 -0.96 -24.87
N THR A 449 -30.65 0.07 -25.23
CA THR A 449 -31.45 0.02 -26.46
C THR A 449 -30.66 0.69 -27.58
N VAL A 450 -30.60 0.05 -28.74
CA VAL A 450 -29.81 0.49 -29.90
C VAL A 450 -30.68 0.40 -31.16
N LYS A 451 -30.24 1.03 -32.24
CA LYS A 451 -30.94 0.92 -33.52
C LYS A 451 -30.83 -0.51 -34.06
N GLU A 452 -31.91 -0.99 -34.66
CA GLU A 452 -31.92 -2.24 -35.44
C GLU A 452 -30.79 -2.23 -36.49
N HIS A 453 -30.16 -3.40 -36.69
CA HIS A 453 -28.96 -3.64 -37.51
C HIS A 453 -27.66 -2.96 -37.05
N SER A 454 -27.61 -2.44 -35.82
CA SER A 454 -26.36 -1.91 -35.26
C SER A 454 -25.27 -2.99 -35.12
N THR A 455 -24.00 -2.55 -35.21
CA THR A 455 -22.85 -3.44 -35.07
C THR A 455 -22.51 -3.66 -33.60
N ILE A 456 -22.42 -4.93 -33.19
CA ILE A 456 -21.92 -5.36 -31.89
C ILE A 456 -20.52 -5.94 -32.10
N THR A 457 -19.51 -5.31 -31.52
CA THR A 457 -18.17 -5.89 -31.45
C THR A 457 -18.09 -6.83 -30.26
N VAL A 458 -17.82 -8.11 -30.50
CA VAL A 458 -17.61 -9.12 -29.46
C VAL A 458 -16.15 -9.55 -29.45
N LYS A 459 -15.57 -9.64 -28.26
CA LYS A 459 -14.26 -10.25 -28.05
C LYS A 459 -14.45 -11.69 -27.59
N VAL A 460 -13.86 -12.62 -28.33
CA VAL A 460 -13.96 -14.07 -28.10
C VAL A 460 -12.63 -14.57 -27.56
N SER A 461 -12.69 -15.36 -26.50
CA SER A 461 -11.52 -15.98 -25.90
C SER A 461 -10.96 -17.04 -26.84
N LEU A 462 -9.64 -17.04 -27.07
CA LEU A 462 -8.91 -18.15 -27.66
C LEU A 462 -8.51 -19.21 -26.61
N GLY A 463 -8.79 -18.96 -25.32
CA GLY A 463 -8.33 -19.73 -24.17
C GLY A 463 -7.04 -19.17 -23.57
N VAL A 464 -6.45 -19.92 -22.64
CA VAL A 464 -5.16 -19.58 -22.01
C VAL A 464 -4.06 -19.63 -23.09
N GLU A 465 -3.26 -18.57 -23.19
CA GLU A 465 -2.07 -18.58 -24.04
C GLU A 465 -1.05 -19.57 -23.46
N VAL A 466 -0.77 -20.64 -24.20
CA VAL A 466 0.21 -21.66 -23.80
C VAL A 466 1.48 -21.51 -24.61
N VAL A 467 2.61 -21.66 -23.94
CA VAL A 467 3.95 -21.57 -24.51
C VAL A 467 4.71 -22.86 -24.22
N THR A 468 5.56 -23.27 -25.15
CA THR A 468 6.38 -24.48 -24.98
C THR A 468 7.65 -24.12 -24.24
N VAL A 469 7.93 -24.79 -23.13
CA VAL A 469 9.16 -24.59 -22.35
C VAL A 469 10.36 -25.09 -23.17
N PRO A 470 11.30 -24.22 -23.58
CA PRO A 470 12.51 -24.64 -24.28
C PRO A 470 13.36 -25.54 -23.40
N ASN A 471 14.00 -26.55 -24.01
CA ASN A 471 14.98 -27.36 -23.30
C ASN A 471 16.31 -26.60 -23.18
N VAL A 472 16.50 -25.93 -22.05
CA VAL A 472 17.69 -25.12 -21.74
C VAL A 472 18.73 -25.87 -20.89
N ILE A 473 18.57 -27.17 -20.70
CA ILE A 473 19.51 -27.98 -19.90
C ILE A 473 20.90 -27.95 -20.56
N GLY A 474 21.93 -27.67 -19.76
CA GLY A 474 23.32 -27.53 -20.19
C GLY A 474 23.67 -26.17 -20.80
N TRP A 475 22.70 -25.26 -20.95
CA TRP A 475 22.96 -23.91 -21.47
C TRP A 475 23.57 -23.03 -20.39
N ALA A 476 24.30 -21.99 -20.81
CA ALA A 476 24.74 -20.96 -19.88
C ALA A 476 23.52 -20.24 -19.26
N GLU A 477 23.62 -19.87 -17.98
CA GLU A 477 22.54 -19.22 -17.23
C GLU A 477 21.90 -18.05 -18.00
N ALA A 478 22.73 -17.14 -18.54
CA ALA A 478 22.26 -15.97 -19.26
C ALA A 478 21.45 -16.32 -20.52
N ASP A 479 21.90 -17.31 -21.30
CA ASP A 479 21.25 -17.75 -22.54
C ASP A 479 19.94 -18.49 -22.25
N ALA A 480 19.93 -19.31 -21.20
CA ALA A 480 18.74 -20.00 -20.73
C ALA A 480 17.65 -19.02 -20.27
N ILE A 481 18.02 -18.01 -19.48
CA ILE A 481 17.10 -16.96 -19.02
C ILE A 481 16.54 -16.17 -20.21
N ALA A 482 17.39 -15.81 -21.17
CA ALA A 482 16.97 -15.08 -22.36
C ALA A 482 15.95 -15.89 -23.18
N SER A 483 16.22 -17.18 -23.41
CA SER A 483 15.32 -18.05 -24.16
C SER A 483 13.97 -18.28 -23.45
N LEU A 484 13.97 -18.44 -22.13
CA LEU A 484 12.74 -18.58 -21.34
C LEU A 484 11.90 -17.30 -21.35
N LYS A 485 12.54 -16.12 -21.29
CA LYS A 485 11.85 -14.83 -21.40
C LYS A 485 11.30 -14.58 -22.81
N GLU A 486 12.01 -15.02 -23.85
CA GLU A 486 11.58 -14.88 -25.25
C GLU A 486 10.26 -15.61 -25.52
N VAL A 487 10.06 -16.78 -24.90
CA VAL A 487 8.80 -17.51 -24.96
C VAL A 487 7.76 -17.02 -23.94
N GLY A 488 7.99 -15.91 -23.24
CA GLY A 488 7.04 -15.30 -22.31
C GLY A 488 6.99 -15.92 -20.92
N LEU A 489 7.99 -16.70 -20.51
CA LEU A 489 8.06 -17.29 -19.16
C LEU A 489 8.87 -16.41 -18.21
N SER A 490 8.63 -16.58 -16.90
CA SER A 490 9.32 -15.85 -15.83
C SER A 490 10.35 -16.76 -15.14
N PRO A 491 11.63 -16.78 -15.54
CA PRO A 491 12.63 -17.65 -14.92
C PRO A 491 13.09 -17.14 -13.54
N LEU A 492 13.14 -18.04 -12.56
CA LEU A 492 13.72 -17.82 -11.23
C LEU A 492 14.91 -18.76 -11.04
N VAL A 493 16.11 -18.19 -10.87
CA VAL A 493 17.36 -18.96 -10.75
C VAL A 493 17.55 -19.47 -9.31
N LYS A 494 17.87 -20.75 -9.18
CA LYS A 494 18.21 -21.42 -7.92
C LYS A 494 19.57 -22.14 -8.03
N PRO A 495 20.31 -22.32 -6.94
CA PRO A 495 21.50 -23.17 -6.95
C PRO A 495 21.10 -24.65 -7.13
N ALA A 496 21.84 -25.37 -7.98
CA ALA A 496 21.77 -26.82 -8.11
C ALA A 496 22.19 -27.54 -6.81
N ALA A 497 21.70 -28.76 -6.61
CA ALA A 497 22.01 -29.55 -5.41
C ALA A 497 23.41 -30.18 -5.47
N GLU A 498 23.88 -30.52 -6.67
CA GLU A 498 25.18 -31.13 -6.90
C GLU A 498 26.14 -30.14 -7.60
N THR A 499 27.39 -30.14 -7.14
CA THR A 499 28.47 -29.33 -7.73
C THR A 499 29.32 -30.21 -8.64
N ASP A 500 29.19 -30.02 -9.96
CA ASP A 500 30.10 -30.55 -10.96
C ASP A 500 30.94 -29.41 -11.53
N GLU A 501 32.25 -29.43 -11.26
CA GLU A 501 33.20 -28.40 -11.72
C GLU A 501 33.19 -28.20 -13.24
N ALA A 502 32.88 -29.25 -14.02
CA ALA A 502 32.82 -29.16 -15.49
C ALA A 502 31.59 -28.38 -16.01
N ASN A 503 30.60 -28.15 -15.15
CA ASN A 503 29.30 -27.60 -15.51
C ASN A 503 28.94 -26.30 -14.76
N ILE A 504 29.89 -25.71 -14.03
CA ILE A 504 29.69 -24.41 -13.36
C ILE A 504 29.18 -23.35 -14.35
N GLY A 505 28.13 -22.62 -13.95
CA GLY A 505 27.48 -21.58 -14.74
C GLY A 505 26.47 -22.10 -15.77
N LYS A 506 26.22 -23.41 -15.82
CA LYS A 506 25.23 -24.03 -16.71
C LYS A 506 23.99 -24.48 -15.95
N VAL A 507 22.87 -24.54 -16.66
CA VAL A 507 21.60 -25.06 -16.16
C VAL A 507 21.65 -26.58 -16.02
N GLU A 508 21.35 -27.09 -14.84
CA GLU A 508 21.21 -28.53 -14.56
C GLU A 508 19.78 -29.00 -14.86
N SER A 509 18.78 -28.28 -14.36
CA SER A 509 17.37 -28.67 -14.50
C SER A 509 16.43 -27.47 -14.51
N ILE A 510 15.22 -27.70 -15.02
CA ILE A 510 14.13 -26.73 -15.02
C ILE A 510 12.86 -27.37 -14.46
N SER A 511 12.23 -26.72 -13.48
CA SER A 511 11.04 -27.25 -12.81
C SER A 511 9.90 -26.25 -12.67
N ASP A 512 8.70 -26.77 -12.41
CA ASP A 512 7.58 -25.99 -11.88
C ASP A 512 7.75 -25.69 -10.38
N MET A 513 6.75 -25.05 -9.77
CA MET A 513 6.71 -24.75 -8.34
C MET A 513 6.65 -25.97 -7.42
N ASN A 514 6.23 -27.13 -7.95
CA ASN A 514 6.13 -28.39 -7.22
C ASN A 514 7.38 -29.24 -7.37
N GLY A 515 8.37 -28.79 -8.14
CA GLY A 515 9.61 -29.51 -8.40
C GLY A 515 9.53 -30.51 -9.57
N ASN A 516 8.46 -30.50 -10.36
CA ASN A 516 8.34 -31.39 -11.53
C ASN A 516 9.15 -30.84 -12.71
N ALA A 517 9.84 -31.72 -13.44
CA ALA A 517 10.56 -31.35 -14.65
C ALA A 517 9.59 -30.90 -15.76
N ILE A 518 9.81 -29.72 -16.32
CA ILE A 518 8.91 -29.10 -17.31
C ILE A 518 9.54 -28.82 -18.67
N ALA A 519 10.78 -29.24 -18.92
CA ALA A 519 11.42 -29.06 -20.22
C ALA A 519 10.59 -29.72 -21.35
N GLY A 520 10.27 -28.94 -22.40
CA GLY A 520 9.45 -29.41 -23.54
C GLY A 520 7.93 -29.46 -23.28
N SER A 521 7.47 -29.16 -22.07
CA SER A 521 6.03 -29.12 -21.76
C SER A 521 5.35 -27.84 -22.27
N GLN A 522 4.04 -27.88 -22.45
CA GLN A 522 3.23 -26.69 -22.70
C GLN A 522 2.68 -26.16 -21.37
N ILE A 523 3.00 -24.91 -21.05
CA ILE A 523 2.52 -24.24 -19.83
C ILE A 523 2.00 -22.86 -20.19
N SER A 524 1.20 -22.26 -19.31
CA SER A 524 0.65 -20.92 -19.54
C SER A 524 1.75 -19.87 -19.64
N SER A 525 1.62 -18.96 -20.61
CA SER A 525 2.44 -17.76 -20.73
C SER A 525 2.47 -16.98 -19.40
N GLY A 526 3.60 -16.37 -19.06
CA GLY A 526 3.82 -15.64 -17.81
C GLY A 526 4.16 -16.51 -16.58
N THR A 527 4.00 -17.84 -16.67
CA THR A 527 4.28 -18.76 -15.54
C THR A 527 5.72 -18.66 -15.05
N THR A 528 5.89 -18.70 -13.73
CA THR A 528 7.22 -18.76 -13.11
C THR A 528 7.82 -20.16 -13.24
N VAL A 529 9.02 -20.24 -13.81
CA VAL A 529 9.78 -21.48 -13.96
C VAL A 529 11.06 -21.42 -13.15
N TYR A 530 11.40 -22.51 -12.45
CA TYR A 530 12.58 -22.58 -11.61
C TYR A 530 13.73 -23.16 -12.40
N VAL A 531 14.84 -22.43 -12.49
CA VAL A 531 16.03 -22.82 -13.25
C VAL A 531 17.16 -23.10 -12.26
N TYR A 532 17.61 -24.36 -12.18
CA TYR A 532 18.70 -24.75 -11.28
C TYR A 532 20.03 -24.66 -12.01
N VAL A 533 20.97 -23.86 -11.49
CA VAL A 533 22.28 -23.60 -12.08
C VAL A 533 23.37 -24.12 -11.17
N VAL A 534 24.34 -24.85 -11.76
CA VAL A 534 25.51 -25.36 -11.04
C VAL A 534 26.41 -24.18 -10.68
N LYS A 535 26.65 -23.95 -9.39
CA LYS A 535 27.52 -22.88 -8.89
C LYS A 535 28.80 -23.46 -8.29
N ALA A 536 29.87 -22.66 -8.27
CA ALA A 536 31.12 -23.04 -7.64
C ALA A 536 30.92 -23.23 -6.13
N GLU A 537 31.66 -24.15 -5.51
CA GLU A 537 31.52 -24.52 -4.09
C GLU A 537 31.76 -23.33 -3.13
N LYS A 538 32.48 -22.28 -3.58
CA LYS A 538 32.70 -21.02 -2.84
C LYS A 538 31.48 -20.09 -2.80
N ASP A 539 30.48 -20.32 -3.65
CA ASP A 539 29.24 -19.53 -3.71
C ASP A 539 28.06 -20.23 -3.01
N VAL A 540 28.31 -21.40 -2.41
CA VAL A 540 27.32 -22.10 -1.58
C VAL A 540 27.37 -21.52 -0.18
N THR A 541 26.30 -20.84 0.21
CA THR A 541 26.16 -20.21 1.52
C THR A 541 25.60 -21.18 2.57
N THR A 542 25.84 -20.87 3.83
CA THR A 542 25.30 -21.55 5.00
C THR A 542 25.07 -20.53 6.13
N MET A 543 24.18 -20.86 7.06
CA MET A 543 23.84 -19.98 8.18
C MET A 543 24.82 -20.19 9.33
N VAL A 544 25.32 -19.11 9.92
CA VAL A 544 26.13 -19.19 11.15
C VAL A 544 25.25 -19.72 12.29
N PRO A 545 25.60 -20.86 12.92
CA PRO A 545 24.83 -21.43 14.02
C PRO A 545 24.97 -20.59 15.29
N ASP A 546 23.94 -20.61 16.14
CA ASP A 546 24.01 -19.99 17.46
C ASP A 546 24.91 -20.83 18.39
N CYS A 547 26.02 -20.23 18.82
CA CYS A 547 26.99 -20.85 19.71
C CYS A 547 26.99 -20.19 21.10
N ALA A 548 26.05 -19.28 21.39
CA ALA A 548 26.00 -18.60 22.68
C ALA A 548 25.75 -19.59 23.83
N GLY A 549 26.51 -19.44 24.92
CA GLY A 549 26.48 -20.32 26.09
C GLY A 549 27.19 -21.67 25.92
N MET A 550 27.71 -21.98 24.72
CA MET A 550 28.46 -23.22 24.47
C MET A 550 29.93 -23.09 24.89
N THR A 551 30.58 -24.24 25.12
CA THR A 551 32.04 -24.31 25.25
C THR A 551 32.72 -24.18 23.88
N LEU A 552 34.01 -23.80 23.86
CA LEU A 552 34.81 -23.76 22.63
C LEU A 552 34.83 -25.10 21.87
N GLU A 553 34.87 -26.21 22.60
CA GLU A 553 34.91 -27.54 21.99
C GLU A 553 33.59 -27.91 21.30
N ASP A 554 32.47 -27.57 21.93
CA ASP A 554 31.15 -27.89 21.38
C ASP A 554 30.79 -26.97 20.22
N ALA A 555 31.12 -25.69 20.31
CA ALA A 555 30.97 -24.75 19.20
C ALA A 555 31.79 -25.19 17.98
N LYS A 556 33.01 -25.70 18.17
CA LYS A 556 33.82 -26.24 17.07
C LYS A 556 33.13 -27.40 16.36
N LYS A 557 32.51 -28.34 17.08
CA LYS A 557 31.77 -29.47 16.49
C LYS A 557 30.57 -28.96 15.68
N VAL A 558 29.83 -28.00 16.23
CA VAL A 558 28.64 -27.40 15.58
C VAL A 558 29.02 -26.64 14.31
N LEU A 559 30.11 -25.87 14.33
CA LEU A 559 30.62 -25.14 13.16
C LEU A 559 31.07 -26.11 12.06
N VAL A 560 31.85 -27.14 12.40
CA VAL A 560 32.31 -28.15 11.42
C VAL A 560 31.13 -28.90 10.80
N ALA A 561 30.09 -29.23 11.57
CA ALA A 561 28.87 -29.85 11.05
C ALA A 561 28.11 -28.97 10.04
N LYS A 562 28.30 -27.65 10.10
CA LYS A 562 27.76 -26.68 9.13
C LYS A 562 28.74 -26.33 8.01
N ASN A 563 29.87 -27.03 7.90
CA ASN A 563 30.97 -26.72 6.98
C ASN A 563 31.55 -25.32 7.22
N LEU A 564 31.63 -24.88 8.48
CA LEU A 564 32.31 -23.66 8.92
C LEU A 564 33.54 -24.04 9.76
N SER A 565 34.52 -23.14 9.83
CA SER A 565 35.71 -23.32 10.67
C SER A 565 35.67 -22.41 11.89
N LEU A 566 36.25 -22.88 13.00
CA LEU A 566 36.46 -22.05 14.18
C LEU A 566 37.64 -21.12 13.92
N GLY A 567 37.41 -19.81 14.05
CA GLY A 567 38.40 -18.77 13.91
C GLY A 567 39.10 -18.43 15.22
N THR A 568 39.33 -17.14 15.44
CA THR A 568 40.02 -16.61 16.61
C THR A 568 39.10 -16.62 17.83
N ALA A 569 39.59 -17.14 18.96
CA ALA A 569 38.92 -17.03 20.25
C ALA A 569 39.52 -15.83 21.01
N THR A 570 38.66 -14.90 21.44
CA THR A 570 39.04 -13.73 22.25
C THR A 570 38.36 -13.78 23.60
N GLU A 571 39.13 -13.66 24.67
CA GLU A 571 38.60 -13.70 26.04
C GLU A 571 38.15 -12.30 26.49
N VAL A 572 36.98 -12.22 27.11
CA VAL A 572 36.37 -10.96 27.57
C VAL A 572 35.80 -11.15 28.97
N ASP A 573 36.03 -10.17 29.84
CA ASP A 573 35.37 -10.12 31.15
C ASP A 573 33.86 -9.84 30.98
N ASN A 574 33.04 -10.73 31.50
CA ASN A 574 31.59 -10.70 31.34
C ASN A 574 30.90 -11.44 32.49
N GLU A 575 29.64 -11.10 32.76
CA GLU A 575 28.82 -11.75 33.80
C GLU A 575 28.45 -13.21 33.47
N ALA A 576 28.58 -13.61 32.20
CA ALA A 576 28.35 -14.99 31.77
C ALA A 576 29.36 -15.97 32.39
N ALA A 577 28.98 -17.24 32.53
CA ALA A 577 29.83 -18.28 33.11
C ALA A 577 31.18 -18.39 32.39
N ALA A 578 32.27 -18.50 33.16
CA ALA A 578 33.62 -18.60 32.64
C ALA A 578 33.75 -19.79 31.66
N GLY A 579 34.40 -19.56 30.52
CA GLY A 579 34.61 -20.56 29.46
C GLY A 579 33.45 -20.73 28.48
N THR A 580 32.39 -19.92 28.57
CA THR A 580 31.26 -19.95 27.63
C THR A 580 31.37 -18.87 26.55
N ILE A 581 30.89 -19.17 25.34
CA ILE A 581 30.87 -18.22 24.22
C ILE A 581 29.73 -17.21 24.43
N ILE A 582 30.07 -15.92 24.29
CA ILE A 582 29.12 -14.80 24.42
C ILE A 582 28.61 -14.38 23.04
N GLU A 583 29.50 -14.34 22.05
CA GLU A 583 29.23 -13.78 20.73
C GLU A 583 30.09 -14.46 19.67
N THR A 584 29.55 -14.59 18.45
CA THR A 584 30.29 -15.04 17.27
C THR A 584 30.44 -13.91 16.27
N THR A 585 31.54 -13.87 15.54
CA THR A 585 31.76 -12.98 14.39
C THR A 585 32.15 -13.82 13.17
N PRO A 586 31.31 -13.88 12.11
CA PRO A 586 30.02 -13.20 11.95
C PRO A 586 28.93 -13.67 12.94
N VAL A 587 27.93 -12.82 13.22
CA VAL A 587 26.86 -13.10 14.20
C VAL A 587 25.99 -14.29 13.81
N ALA A 588 25.46 -15.00 14.81
CA ALA A 588 24.53 -16.09 14.62
C ALA A 588 23.33 -15.69 13.74
N GLY A 589 22.90 -16.59 12.85
CA GLY A 589 21.82 -16.36 11.90
C GLY A 589 22.23 -15.55 10.65
N LYS A 590 23.48 -15.12 10.52
CA LYS A 590 23.98 -14.51 9.28
C LYS A 590 24.32 -15.57 8.23
N GLU A 591 23.99 -15.30 6.97
CA GLU A 591 24.34 -16.15 5.84
C GLU A 591 25.77 -15.85 5.38
N VAL A 592 26.61 -16.89 5.31
CA VAL A 592 28.04 -16.80 4.96
C VAL A 592 28.44 -17.93 4.01
N PRO A 593 29.47 -17.76 3.17
CA PRO A 593 30.00 -18.86 2.36
C PRO A 593 30.41 -20.07 3.21
N LYS A 594 30.19 -21.29 2.72
CA LYS A 594 30.77 -22.49 3.34
C LYS A 594 32.30 -22.36 3.38
N GLY A 595 32.92 -22.83 4.46
CA GLY A 595 34.35 -22.67 4.76
C GLY A 595 34.73 -21.36 5.45
N THR A 596 33.76 -20.46 5.71
CA THR A 596 34.01 -19.22 6.45
C THR A 596 34.47 -19.52 7.88
N SER A 597 35.49 -18.77 8.32
CA SER A 597 35.99 -18.77 9.69
C SER A 597 35.09 -17.93 10.59
N VAL A 598 34.64 -18.51 11.71
CA VAL A 598 33.80 -17.84 12.72
C VAL A 598 34.63 -17.61 13.98
N ASP A 599 34.94 -16.34 14.24
CA ASP A 599 35.61 -15.89 15.45
C ASP A 599 34.63 -15.90 16.64
N VAL A 600 35.12 -16.12 17.85
CA VAL A 600 34.28 -16.25 19.05
C VAL A 600 34.82 -15.40 20.20
N LYS A 601 33.91 -14.81 20.99
CA LYS A 601 34.22 -14.17 22.27
C LYS A 601 33.86 -15.09 23.42
N VAL A 602 34.80 -15.36 24.31
CA VAL A 602 34.65 -16.30 25.44
C VAL A 602 34.64 -15.52 26.75
N SER A 603 33.70 -15.81 27.63
CA SER A 603 33.60 -15.18 28.95
C SER A 603 34.71 -15.65 29.87
N LEU A 604 35.37 -14.71 30.56
CA LEU A 604 36.26 -14.99 31.69
C LEU A 604 35.51 -15.13 33.02
N GLY A 605 34.25 -14.67 33.09
CA GLY A 605 33.49 -14.55 34.33
C GLY A 605 33.94 -13.34 35.17
N HIS A 606 32.98 -12.58 35.72
CA HIS A 606 33.28 -11.43 36.58
C HIS A 606 33.99 -11.84 37.89
N THR A 607 35.21 -11.36 38.08
CA THR A 607 35.84 -11.29 39.41
C THR A 607 35.56 -9.92 40.02
N HIS A 608 34.64 -9.85 41.00
CA HIS A 608 34.43 -8.63 41.79
C HIS A 608 35.68 -8.30 42.62
N ASN A 609 36.55 -7.42 42.11
CA ASN A 609 37.53 -6.72 42.93
C ASN A 609 36.83 -5.55 43.63
N PHE A 610 36.50 -5.73 44.91
CA PHE A 610 36.02 -4.63 45.74
C PHE A 610 37.18 -3.67 46.03
N VAL A 611 37.06 -2.44 45.54
CA VAL A 611 37.91 -1.31 45.95
C VAL A 611 37.27 -0.72 47.21
N GLU A 612 37.91 -0.89 48.37
CA GLU A 612 37.55 -0.20 49.60
C GLU A 612 37.64 1.32 49.37
N SER A 613 36.52 2.02 49.56
CA SER A 613 36.48 3.48 49.59
C SER A 613 36.15 3.94 51.00
N ASP A 614 37.00 4.82 51.52
CA ASP A 614 36.95 5.42 52.84
C ASP A 614 35.70 6.30 53.04
N VAL A 615 34.73 5.85 53.86
CA VAL A 615 33.86 6.75 54.64
C VAL A 615 33.62 6.15 56.04
N ILE A 616 33.90 7.00 57.03
CA ILE A 616 34.18 6.72 58.44
C ILE A 616 32.95 6.28 59.26
N THR A 617 33.13 5.30 60.15
CA THR A 617 32.57 5.30 61.53
C THR A 617 33.54 4.56 62.45
N GLN A 618 34.48 5.28 63.09
CA GLN A 618 34.38 5.90 64.42
C GLN A 618 34.59 4.91 65.58
N ALA A 619 35.66 5.10 66.35
CA ALA A 619 35.67 5.03 67.82
C ALA A 619 37.11 5.17 68.34
N THR A 620 37.34 6.25 69.08
CA THR A 620 38.48 6.38 70.00
C THR A 620 38.38 5.32 71.10
N CYS A 621 39.40 4.47 71.20
CA CYS A 621 39.72 3.75 72.43
C CYS A 621 41.08 4.27 72.95
N ILE A 622 41.01 5.03 74.05
CA ILE A 622 42.18 5.49 74.79
C ILE A 622 42.71 4.29 75.58
N THR A 623 43.89 3.81 75.23
CA THR A 623 44.74 3.06 76.18
C THR A 623 46.21 3.45 75.94
N PRO A 624 46.98 3.85 76.97
CA PRO A 624 48.30 4.40 76.76
C PRO A 624 49.32 3.29 76.49
N GLY A 625 50.07 3.46 75.40
CA GLY A 625 51.33 2.75 75.17
C GLY A 625 51.19 1.50 74.32
N LYS A 626 51.31 1.68 73.00
CA LYS A 626 52.25 0.92 72.15
C LYS A 626 52.25 1.52 70.74
N ARG A 627 53.44 1.55 70.16
CA ARG A 627 53.82 2.31 68.96
C ARG A 627 53.30 1.65 67.68
N TRP A 628 53.02 2.52 66.70
CA TRP A 628 52.63 2.20 65.33
C TRP A 628 53.82 1.68 64.51
N TYR A 629 53.56 0.75 63.59
CA TYR A 629 54.45 0.49 62.45
C TYR A 629 53.68 0.70 61.14
N ARG A 630 54.20 1.64 60.35
CA ARG A 630 53.91 1.86 58.94
C ARG A 630 54.73 0.83 58.14
N CYS A 631 54.13 0.12 57.18
CA CYS A 631 54.90 -0.50 56.11
C CYS A 631 54.21 -0.27 54.77
N THR A 632 54.91 0.47 53.91
CA THR A 632 54.58 0.80 52.53
C THR A 632 54.94 -0.36 51.58
N ALA A 633 54.17 -0.47 50.49
CA ALA A 633 54.33 -1.44 49.42
C ALA A 633 55.67 -1.35 48.66
N GLY A 634 56.13 -2.47 48.08
CA GLY A 634 57.24 -2.52 47.14
C GLY A 634 57.65 -3.93 46.70
N ASP A 635 57.16 -4.32 45.52
CA ASP A 635 57.60 -5.28 44.49
C ASP A 635 58.58 -6.46 44.74
N ALA A 636 58.11 -7.61 44.22
CA ALA A 636 58.79 -8.66 43.45
C ALA A 636 59.92 -9.52 44.07
N SER A 637 59.65 -10.80 44.31
CA SER A 637 60.19 -11.96 43.53
C SER A 637 60.05 -13.31 44.29
N GLU A 638 59.44 -14.27 43.59
CA GLU A 638 59.57 -15.75 43.62
C GLU A 638 59.27 -16.66 44.85
N GLU A 639 58.55 -17.75 44.51
CA GLU A 639 58.45 -19.13 45.06
C GLU A 639 57.54 -19.54 46.25
N ARG A 640 56.34 -20.03 45.87
CA ARG A 640 55.55 -21.22 46.28
C ARG A 640 55.58 -21.76 47.73
N GLU A 641 54.39 -21.92 48.34
CA GLU A 641 53.75 -23.23 48.62
C GLU A 641 52.31 -23.09 49.19
N TYR A 642 51.45 -24.03 48.82
CA TYR A 642 50.01 -24.15 49.12
C TYR A 642 49.75 -24.58 50.58
N LEU A 643 48.66 -24.11 51.22
CA LEU A 643 47.80 -24.87 52.16
C LEU A 643 46.48 -24.12 52.50
N ASP A 644 45.40 -24.60 51.88
CA ASP A 644 43.96 -24.73 52.26
C ASP A 644 43.27 -23.82 53.32
N PRO A 645 42.20 -23.05 52.97
CA PRO A 645 41.27 -22.45 53.92
C PRO A 645 39.84 -23.04 53.91
N ASN A 646 39.61 -24.28 53.45
CA ASN A 646 38.32 -24.96 53.65
C ASN A 646 38.15 -25.46 55.10
N ASN A 647 38.15 -24.57 56.08
CA ASN A 647 37.57 -24.89 57.38
C ASN A 647 37.16 -23.64 58.16
N HIS A 648 35.97 -23.12 57.89
CA HIS A 648 35.04 -22.62 58.91
C HIS A 648 33.64 -22.51 58.29
N GLU A 649 32.76 -23.44 58.65
CA GLU A 649 31.34 -23.40 58.33
C GLU A 649 30.67 -22.17 58.98
N GLY A 650 30.37 -21.15 58.17
CA GLY A 650 29.43 -20.08 58.50
C GLY A 650 28.10 -20.35 57.82
N GLN A 651 27.06 -20.70 58.58
CA GLN A 651 25.72 -20.96 58.07
C GLN A 651 25.08 -19.64 57.60
N ARG A 652 24.70 -19.56 56.32
CA ARG A 652 24.02 -18.40 55.73
C ARG A 652 22.53 -18.52 55.91
N ASP A 653 21.93 -17.61 56.67
CA ASP A 653 20.47 -17.41 56.68
C ASP A 653 20.11 -16.15 55.87
N ILE A 654 18.97 -16.24 55.17
CA ILE A 654 18.40 -15.17 54.35
C ILE A 654 17.23 -14.56 55.12
N ASP A 655 17.23 -13.23 55.29
CA ASP A 655 16.08 -12.52 55.84
C ASP A 655 14.94 -12.50 54.80
N PRO A 656 13.75 -13.08 55.11
CA PRO A 656 12.65 -13.17 54.15
C PRO A 656 12.04 -11.80 53.74
N ALA A 657 12.30 -10.72 54.48
CA ALA A 657 11.71 -9.42 54.21
C ALA A 657 12.54 -8.56 53.24
N THR A 658 13.86 -8.78 53.16
CA THR A 658 14.77 -7.93 52.38
C THR A 658 15.65 -8.70 51.38
N GLY A 659 15.77 -10.03 51.52
CA GLY A 659 16.54 -10.87 50.61
C GLY A 659 18.06 -10.79 50.76
N TYR A 660 18.58 -10.06 51.77
CA TYR A 660 20.02 -9.98 52.05
C TYR A 660 20.48 -11.09 53.00
N PHE A 661 21.75 -11.50 52.85
CA PHE A 661 22.40 -12.48 53.72
C PHE A 661 22.88 -11.82 55.02
N ILE A 662 22.56 -12.41 56.17
CA ILE A 662 23.07 -11.95 57.47
C ILE A 662 24.18 -12.90 57.93
N TRP A 663 25.37 -12.36 58.18
CA TRP A 663 26.44 -13.08 58.87
C TRP A 663 26.36 -12.83 60.38
N ARG A 664 26.08 -13.87 61.16
CA ARG A 664 26.26 -13.82 62.62
C ARG A 664 27.72 -14.09 62.95
N CYS A 665 28.47 -13.05 63.32
CA CYS A 665 29.76 -13.25 63.98
C CYS A 665 29.51 -13.71 65.42
N CYS A 666 29.97 -14.92 65.74
CA CYS A 666 30.10 -15.38 67.12
C CYS A 666 31.12 -14.51 67.86
N GLY A 667 30.68 -13.96 68.99
CA GLY A 667 31.58 -13.61 70.09
C GLY A 667 32.01 -12.15 70.18
N VAL A 668 31.09 -11.23 70.51
CA VAL A 668 31.36 -10.17 71.49
C VAL A 668 30.05 -9.85 72.22
N SER A 669 30.07 -10.04 73.55
CA SER A 669 28.96 -9.72 74.45
C SER A 669 28.84 -8.22 74.69
N GLY A 670 27.62 -7.68 74.53
CA GLY A 670 27.21 -6.44 75.18
C GLY A 670 27.16 -5.21 74.28
N ILE A 671 26.14 -5.13 73.41
CA ILE A 671 25.61 -3.85 72.91
C ILE A 671 24.09 -3.94 72.91
N ASP A 672 23.44 -2.95 73.54
CA ASP A 672 21.98 -2.81 73.64
C ASP A 672 21.37 -2.55 72.23
N PRO A 673 20.45 -3.40 71.74
CA PRO A 673 19.85 -3.27 70.40
C PRO A 673 18.98 -2.01 70.20
N SER A 674 18.69 -1.24 71.25
CA SER A 674 17.82 -0.06 71.17
C SER A 674 18.45 1.19 70.55
N LEU A 675 19.75 1.16 70.20
CA LEU A 675 20.51 2.33 69.72
C LEU A 675 20.69 2.43 68.19
N ILE A 676 20.12 1.53 67.39
CA ILE A 676 20.27 1.58 65.93
C ILE A 676 18.97 2.11 65.28
N GLN A 677 18.93 3.41 64.99
CA GLN A 677 17.95 4.00 64.07
C GLN A 677 18.58 4.15 62.68
N ALA A 678 17.94 3.54 61.67
CA ALA A 678 18.33 3.67 60.26
C ALA A 678 17.84 5.01 59.67
N PRO A 679 18.66 5.76 58.90
CA PRO A 679 18.17 6.85 58.07
C PRO A 679 17.58 6.32 56.74
N PRO A 680 16.64 7.05 56.11
CA PRO A 680 15.95 6.59 54.91
C PRO A 680 16.84 6.64 53.67
N ALA A 681 16.67 5.64 52.80
CA ALA A 681 17.36 5.48 51.52
C ALA A 681 16.98 6.56 50.50
N GLN A 682 17.95 7.02 49.71
CA GLN A 682 17.75 7.70 48.42
C GLN A 682 18.06 6.74 47.28
#